data_AF-A0A2J7QXQ9-F1
#
_entry.id   AF-A0A2J7QXQ9-F1
#
_cell.length_a   1.000
_cell.length_b   1.000
_cell.length_c   1.000
_cell.angle_alpha   90.00
_cell.angle_beta   90.00
_cell.angle_gamma   90.00
#
_symmetry.space_group_name_H-M   'P 1'
#
loop_
_entity.id
_entity.type
_entity.pdbx_description
1 polymer ?
#
loop_
_entity_poly.entity_id
_entity_poly.type
_entity_poly.pdbx_seq_one_letter_code
_entity_poly.pdbx_strand_id
1 'polypeptide(L)'
;MFLFGIVSFYNSGSYQNKTGTKSKLYIYLITSGLCCHMFKHAPPQQCFHMSQTISSVTLLSEIVFVTNVLCFALLSGKGYGLTVTPLPAGHMIGGTIWKIVKVGEEDIVYAVDFNHKKERHLNGSELERLQRPSLVITDAFNATYKQTRRRARDEKLMTNILQTLRSNGNVLITVDTAGRVLELAHMLDQLWRNKDSGLLAYSLALLNNVSYNVVEFAKSQIEWMSDKLMRTFEGARNNPFQFKHLQLCHSIAELSRVPSPKVVLASTPDMECGFSRELFLQWSSNPHNSIIITNRTSPGTLARQLIENGGNVPLNLEIRRRVRLEGAELEEYQRKERENKEKSQEKNEDLDMSDESEDEMDSLSSVAKGKHDLLVKAETKVQTGFFKSNKKQYPMFPFFEEKVKFDEYGEIIRPEDYKMVDSNPEAEDNKENVDLKEEEITAADITEVPTKCISVTKTVRVMAQVQYIDFEGRSDGESLQKILEQLHPRRLILVRGTPDSTHAMLNHCRQWNGVRVFAPSRGEVVDATTETYIYQVRLTDALVSALELKKGKEAELAWLDAQIVVRDMSKDAKPVTMDVDDIDKEEEEKGKMEIDQIYTLEPLPLNQVVGHQTAFINELKLSDFRQVLNKNSIPSEFSGGVLWCCNGTIALRRHEAGRVILEGCLSEDYYRVRELLYDQYAIV
;
A
#
# COMPACT_ATOMS: atom_id res chain seq x y z
N MET A 1 1.52 12.30 -2.62
CA MET A 1 1.98 12.37 -1.20
C MET A 1 2.70 11.11 -0.75
N PHE A 2 2.15 9.89 -0.92
CA PHE A 2 2.84 8.64 -0.54
C PHE A 2 4.30 8.55 -1.05
N LEU A 3 4.55 8.89 -2.33
CA LEU A 3 5.91 8.96 -2.92
C LEU A 3 6.83 9.93 -2.16
N PHE A 4 6.33 11.11 -1.79
CA PHE A 4 7.06 12.08 -0.96
C PHE A 4 7.30 11.56 0.47
N GLY A 5 6.51 10.62 0.97
CA GLY A 5 6.75 9.96 2.26
C GLY A 5 8.00 9.08 2.21
N ILE A 6 8.06 8.17 1.23
CA ILE A 6 9.22 7.29 0.99
C ILE A 6 10.48 8.12 0.71
N VAL A 7 10.39 9.06 -0.25
CA VAL A 7 11.51 9.94 -0.59
C VAL A 7 11.91 10.85 0.57
N SER A 8 10.98 11.31 1.43
CA SER A 8 11.35 12.11 2.62
C SER A 8 11.96 11.27 3.73
N PHE A 9 11.62 9.99 3.87
CA PHE A 9 12.26 9.11 4.85
C PHE A 9 13.76 9.06 4.59
N TYR A 10 14.13 8.86 3.31
CA TYR A 10 15.51 8.95 2.82
C TYR A 10 16.08 10.38 2.86
N ASN A 11 15.36 11.42 2.40
CA ASN A 11 15.87 12.81 2.43
C ASN A 11 16.05 13.39 3.86
N SER A 12 15.37 12.83 4.86
CA SER A 12 15.60 13.17 6.28
C SER A 12 16.79 12.44 6.89
N GLY A 13 17.31 11.42 6.20
CA GLY A 13 18.53 10.72 6.54
C GLY A 13 19.67 11.10 5.61
N SER A 14 20.61 11.93 6.07
CA SER A 14 21.99 12.00 5.54
C SER A 14 22.79 10.72 5.87
N TYR A 15 22.12 9.56 5.83
CA TYR A 15 22.35 8.35 6.62
C TYR A 15 21.94 7.06 5.86
N GLN A 16 22.10 7.07 4.53
CA GLN A 16 22.31 5.95 3.60
C GLN A 16 22.75 6.64 2.29
N ASN A 17 23.96 6.47 1.74
CA ASN A 17 24.84 5.29 1.75
C ASN A 17 25.94 5.22 2.84
N LYS A 18 26.02 6.13 3.81
CA LYS A 18 27.16 6.15 4.76
C LYS A 18 27.11 5.19 5.97
N THR A 19 26.09 4.33 6.11
CA THR A 19 25.80 3.64 7.39
C THR A 19 25.29 2.20 7.31
N GLY A 20 25.27 1.55 6.14
CA GLY A 20 25.18 0.08 6.02
C GLY A 20 23.95 -0.64 6.61
N THR A 21 22.89 0.07 6.98
CA THR A 21 21.75 -0.45 7.76
C THR A 21 20.73 -1.23 6.92
N LYS A 22 21.07 -2.49 6.58
CA LYS A 22 20.18 -3.47 5.93
C LYS A 22 18.82 -3.54 6.64
N SER A 23 17.78 -3.02 5.99
CA SER A 23 16.41 -2.90 6.54
C SER A 23 15.40 -3.46 5.53
N LYS A 24 14.39 -4.22 5.99
CA LYS A 24 13.38 -4.82 5.11
C LYS A 24 12.24 -3.84 4.81
N LEU A 25 12.01 -3.55 3.52
CA LEU A 25 10.92 -2.70 3.06
C LEU A 25 9.72 -3.55 2.64
N TYR A 26 8.62 -3.47 3.38
CA TYR A 26 7.38 -4.18 3.11
C TYR A 26 6.42 -3.28 2.31
N ILE A 27 6.04 -3.71 1.10
CA ILE A 27 5.06 -3.02 0.24
C ILE A 27 4.11 -4.06 -0.34
N TYR A 28 2.89 -3.64 -0.65
CA TYR A 28 1.92 -4.47 -1.36
C TYR A 28 2.33 -4.64 -2.83
N LEU A 29 2.29 -5.87 -3.35
CA LEU A 29 2.83 -6.23 -4.68
C LEU A 29 2.42 -5.25 -5.79
N ILE A 30 1.14 -4.91 -5.83
CA ILE A 30 0.54 -4.03 -6.84
C ILE A 30 1.09 -2.60 -6.75
N THR A 31 1.25 -2.10 -5.52
CA THR A 31 1.83 -0.78 -5.26
C THR A 31 3.29 -0.75 -5.67
N SER A 32 4.05 -1.82 -5.44
CA SER A 32 5.43 -1.94 -5.94
C SER A 32 5.47 -1.87 -7.48
N GLY A 33 4.62 -2.62 -8.17
CA GLY A 33 4.49 -2.59 -9.63
C GLY A 33 4.14 -1.20 -10.19
N LEU A 34 3.16 -0.50 -9.59
CA LEU A 34 2.80 0.87 -9.99
C LEU A 34 3.91 1.88 -9.66
N CYS A 35 4.59 1.71 -8.53
CA CYS A 35 5.73 2.52 -8.10
C CYS A 35 6.85 2.45 -9.14
N CYS A 36 7.27 1.24 -9.53
CA CYS A 36 8.23 0.99 -10.59
C CYS A 36 7.88 1.73 -11.89
N HIS A 37 6.65 1.64 -12.36
CA HIS A 37 6.22 2.31 -13.59
C HIS A 37 6.17 3.85 -13.47
N MET A 38 5.85 4.39 -12.30
CA MET A 38 5.91 5.83 -12.05
C MET A 38 7.35 6.36 -11.98
N PHE A 39 8.28 5.61 -11.38
CA PHE A 39 9.68 6.05 -11.20
C PHE A 39 10.57 5.79 -12.42
N LYS A 40 10.49 4.61 -13.06
CA LYS A 40 11.35 4.21 -14.20
C LYS A 40 11.29 5.21 -15.38
N HIS A 41 10.18 5.92 -15.50
CA HIS A 41 9.92 6.90 -16.56
C HIS A 41 9.33 8.21 -16.02
N ALA A 42 9.59 8.54 -14.75
CA ALA A 42 9.34 9.90 -14.25
C ALA A 42 10.03 10.89 -15.19
N PRO A 43 9.36 11.96 -15.67
CA PRO A 43 9.96 12.86 -16.63
C PRO A 43 11.23 13.45 -15.99
N PRO A 44 12.41 13.39 -16.64
CA PRO A 44 13.66 13.82 -16.02
C PRO A 44 13.72 15.35 -15.81
N GLN A 45 12.62 16.08 -16.07
CA GLN A 45 12.37 17.44 -15.58
C GLN A 45 12.10 17.49 -14.06
N GLN A 46 11.45 16.47 -13.50
CA GLN A 46 11.04 16.43 -12.09
C GLN A 46 12.26 16.19 -11.17
N CYS A 47 13.26 15.47 -11.66
CA CYS A 47 14.54 15.20 -10.99
C CYS A 47 15.44 16.45 -10.80
N PHE A 48 15.07 17.61 -11.36
CA PHE A 48 15.81 18.88 -11.19
C PHE A 48 15.21 19.78 -10.11
N HIS A 49 14.12 19.36 -9.44
CA HIS A 49 13.56 20.08 -8.30
C HIS A 49 13.96 19.50 -6.93
N MET A 50 14.36 18.22 -6.91
CA MET A 50 15.40 17.75 -6.00
C MET A 50 16.77 18.22 -6.55
N SER A 51 17.78 18.30 -5.68
CA SER A 51 19.18 18.39 -6.12
C SER A 51 19.63 17.06 -6.74
N GLN A 52 20.89 17.00 -7.22
CA GLN A 52 21.53 15.81 -7.79
C GLN A 52 21.73 14.69 -6.75
N THR A 53 20.63 14.08 -6.27
CA THR A 53 20.62 13.21 -5.08
C THR A 53 20.20 11.77 -5.34
N ILE A 54 19.40 11.50 -6.38
CA ILE A 54 19.00 10.12 -6.71
C ILE A 54 18.92 9.95 -8.23
N SER A 55 19.61 8.95 -8.76
CA SER A 55 19.46 8.50 -10.15
C SER A 55 18.24 7.59 -10.28
N SER A 56 17.60 7.56 -11.45
CA SER A 56 16.54 6.59 -11.76
C SER A 56 17.00 5.15 -11.53
N VAL A 57 18.31 4.87 -11.71
CA VAL A 57 18.92 3.55 -11.46
C VAL A 57 18.91 3.21 -9.96
N THR A 58 19.23 4.15 -9.08
CA THR A 58 19.29 3.95 -7.62
C THR A 58 17.90 3.65 -7.04
N LEU A 59 16.87 4.37 -7.49
CA LEU A 59 15.47 4.08 -7.13
C LEU A 59 15.01 2.70 -7.61
N LEU A 60 15.51 2.24 -8.76
CA LEU A 60 15.17 0.91 -9.28
C LEU A 60 15.85 -0.20 -8.49
N SER A 61 17.13 -0.05 -8.11
CA SER A 61 17.80 -1.04 -7.26
C SER A 61 17.22 -1.09 -5.85
N GLU A 62 16.80 0.04 -5.27
CA GLU A 62 16.06 0.08 -4.00
C GLU A 62 14.72 -0.69 -4.06
N ILE A 63 13.97 -0.58 -5.17
CA ILE A 63 12.69 -1.31 -5.33
C ILE A 63 12.91 -2.84 -5.47
N VAL A 64 14.08 -3.30 -5.91
CA VAL A 64 14.40 -4.75 -5.95
C VAL A 64 14.49 -5.37 -4.54
N PHE A 65 14.80 -4.59 -3.50
CA PHE A 65 14.82 -5.06 -2.10
C PHE A 65 13.44 -5.07 -1.42
N VAL A 66 12.35 -4.79 -2.14
CA VAL A 66 10.98 -4.79 -1.60
C VAL A 66 10.47 -6.21 -1.36
N THR A 67 10.12 -6.50 -0.10
CA THR A 67 9.37 -7.72 0.25
C THR A 67 7.89 -7.51 -0.08
N ASN A 68 7.44 -8.09 -1.19
CA ASN A 68 6.05 -8.02 -1.64
C ASN A 68 5.13 -8.86 -0.72
N VAL A 69 4.20 -8.22 -0.02
CA VAL A 69 3.22 -8.91 0.85
C VAL A 69 1.88 -9.07 0.13
N LEU A 70 1.30 -10.27 0.17
CA LEU A 70 -0.01 -10.58 -0.44
C LEU A 70 -1.16 -10.64 0.57
N CYS A 71 -0.94 -11.18 1.78
CA CYS A 71 -2.02 -11.43 2.76
C CYS A 71 -1.60 -11.16 4.22
N PHE A 72 -0.51 -11.78 4.68
CA PHE A 72 0.10 -11.49 5.98
C PHE A 72 1.61 -11.74 5.93
N ALA A 73 2.36 -11.06 6.79
CA ALA A 73 3.79 -11.28 6.99
C ALA A 73 4.10 -11.40 8.48
N LEU A 74 4.72 -12.52 8.88
CA LEU A 74 5.35 -12.66 10.18
C LEU A 74 6.78 -12.09 10.08
N LEU A 75 7.19 -11.26 11.04
CA LEU A 75 8.56 -10.76 11.12
C LEU A 75 9.45 -11.75 11.88
N SER A 76 10.64 -11.99 11.34
CA SER A 76 11.69 -12.84 11.93
C SER A 76 12.86 -12.02 12.47
N GLY A 77 13.71 -12.65 13.29
CA GLY A 77 14.84 -11.98 13.96
C GLY A 77 14.36 -10.93 14.97
N LYS A 78 14.93 -9.71 14.92
CA LYS A 78 14.62 -8.63 15.88
C LYS A 78 13.16 -8.16 15.91
N GLY A 79 12.33 -8.60 14.95
CA GLY A 79 10.88 -8.34 14.92
C GLY A 79 10.03 -9.55 15.32
N TYR A 80 10.60 -10.59 15.95
CA TYR A 80 9.87 -11.81 16.32
C TYR A 80 8.58 -11.50 17.09
N GLY A 81 7.50 -12.22 16.76
CA GLY A 81 6.17 -12.00 17.32
C GLY A 81 5.38 -10.83 16.70
N LEU A 82 5.97 -9.99 15.84
CA LEU A 82 5.21 -9.01 15.05
C LEU A 82 4.60 -9.66 13.80
N THR A 83 3.30 -9.43 13.60
CA THR A 83 2.52 -9.80 12.42
C THR A 83 2.00 -8.53 11.74
N VAL A 84 2.17 -8.45 10.44
CA VAL A 84 1.74 -7.32 9.61
C VAL A 84 0.77 -7.79 8.54
N THR A 85 -0.43 -7.19 8.51
CA THR A 85 -1.53 -7.55 7.63
C THR A 85 -1.98 -6.34 6.81
N PRO A 86 -1.74 -6.32 5.48
CA PRO A 86 -2.35 -5.33 4.60
C PRO A 86 -3.86 -5.54 4.46
N LEU A 87 -4.62 -4.45 4.50
CA LEU A 87 -6.07 -4.39 4.30
C LEU A 87 -6.38 -3.35 3.19
N PRO A 88 -7.42 -3.53 2.37
CA PRO A 88 -7.68 -2.62 1.24
C PRO A 88 -8.11 -1.21 1.70
N ALA A 89 -7.46 -0.17 1.17
CA ALA A 89 -7.75 1.24 1.48
C ALA A 89 -8.77 1.90 0.53
N GLY A 90 -9.03 1.32 -0.65
CA GLY A 90 -10.07 1.78 -1.59
C GLY A 90 -9.83 3.13 -2.32
N HIS A 91 -8.69 3.79 -2.09
CA HIS A 91 -8.33 5.09 -2.68
C HIS A 91 -7.58 4.98 -4.01
N MET A 92 -6.66 4.01 -4.09
CA MET A 92 -5.89 3.65 -5.28
C MET A 92 -5.78 2.13 -5.35
N ILE A 93 -5.58 1.59 -6.56
CA ILE A 93 -5.28 0.17 -6.75
C ILE A 93 -3.97 -0.19 -6.02
N GLY A 94 -4.02 -1.28 -5.23
CA GLY A 94 -2.97 -1.66 -4.28
C GLY A 94 -2.87 -0.84 -2.99
N GLY A 95 -3.63 0.26 -2.86
CA GLY A 95 -3.60 1.11 -1.67
C GLY A 95 -4.00 0.34 -0.40
N THR A 96 -3.17 0.41 0.64
CA THR A 96 -3.25 -0.45 1.83
C THR A 96 -3.34 0.33 3.14
N ILE A 97 -4.25 -0.11 4.00
CA ILE A 97 -4.26 0.12 5.45
C ILE A 97 -3.41 -1.00 6.06
N TRP A 98 -2.57 -0.71 7.04
CA TRP A 98 -1.72 -1.72 7.68
C TRP A 98 -2.20 -2.00 9.10
N LYS A 99 -2.64 -3.23 9.37
CA LYS A 99 -2.82 -3.73 10.73
C LYS A 99 -1.51 -4.38 11.19
N ILE A 100 -0.98 -3.90 12.31
CA ILE A 100 0.22 -4.42 12.97
C ILE A 100 -0.25 -5.01 14.30
N VAL A 101 0.09 -6.28 14.55
CA VAL A 101 -0.26 -7.00 15.78
C VAL A 101 1.00 -7.63 16.32
N LYS A 102 1.31 -7.42 17.60
CA LYS A 102 2.34 -8.22 18.28
C LYS A 102 1.66 -9.32 19.10
N VAL A 103 2.22 -10.54 19.05
CA VAL A 103 1.72 -11.67 19.84
C VAL A 103 1.73 -11.29 21.32
N GLY A 104 0.56 -11.38 21.96
CA GLY A 104 0.37 -10.99 23.37
C GLY A 104 0.26 -9.48 23.62
N GLU A 105 0.16 -8.62 22.60
CA GLU A 105 0.19 -7.17 22.78
C GLU A 105 -0.95 -6.42 22.06
N GLU A 106 -1.03 -5.11 22.28
CA GLU A 106 -2.05 -4.23 21.70
C GLU A 106 -1.91 -4.08 20.17
N ASP A 107 -3.05 -3.94 19.47
CA ASP A 107 -3.10 -3.86 18.01
C ASP A 107 -3.10 -2.42 17.47
N ILE A 108 -2.27 -2.19 16.45
CA ILE A 108 -2.03 -0.88 15.84
C ILE A 108 -2.56 -0.88 14.40
N VAL A 109 -3.35 0.12 14.02
CA VAL A 109 -3.92 0.26 12.68
C VAL A 109 -3.48 1.58 12.05
N TYR A 110 -2.69 1.51 10.98
CA TYR A 110 -2.27 2.67 10.19
C TYR A 110 -3.18 2.80 8.96
N ALA A 111 -4.13 3.74 9.03
CA ALA A 111 -5.21 3.95 8.06
C ALA A 111 -5.18 5.39 7.49
N VAL A 112 -4.32 5.62 6.50
CA VAL A 112 -4.09 6.95 5.90
C VAL A 112 -4.48 6.95 4.42
N ASP A 113 -5.08 8.05 3.94
CA ASP A 113 -5.60 8.23 2.58
C ASP A 113 -6.67 7.17 2.19
N PHE A 114 -7.53 6.72 3.11
CA PHE A 114 -8.51 5.67 2.82
C PHE A 114 -9.89 6.18 2.32
N ASN A 115 -10.67 5.28 1.73
CA ASN A 115 -11.96 5.55 1.12
C ASN A 115 -12.97 4.43 1.38
N HIS A 116 -14.04 4.71 2.13
CA HIS A 116 -15.16 3.77 2.38
C HIS A 116 -16.13 3.62 1.18
N LYS A 117 -16.13 4.55 0.22
CA LYS A 117 -17.09 4.56 -0.91
C LYS A 117 -16.64 3.63 -2.03
N LYS A 118 -17.45 2.63 -2.37
CA LYS A 118 -17.23 1.78 -3.55
C LYS A 118 -17.26 2.61 -4.84
N GLU A 119 -16.23 2.49 -5.68
CA GLU A 119 -16.02 3.30 -6.89
C GLU A 119 -16.52 2.59 -8.16
N ARG A 120 -15.89 2.74 -9.35
CA ARG A 120 -16.13 1.83 -10.50
C ARG A 120 -15.07 0.72 -10.44
N HIS A 121 -13.81 1.12 -10.36
CA HIS A 121 -12.69 0.18 -10.37
C HIS A 121 -12.33 -0.42 -9.01
N LEU A 122 -12.63 0.24 -7.89
CA LEU A 122 -12.26 -0.25 -6.54
C LEU A 122 -13.46 -0.52 -5.63
N ASN A 123 -13.28 -1.50 -4.74
CA ASN A 123 -14.08 -1.63 -3.54
C ASN A 123 -13.73 -0.52 -2.53
N GLY A 124 -14.69 -0.21 -1.66
CA GLY A 124 -14.44 0.63 -0.49
C GLY A 124 -13.67 -0.15 0.57
N SER A 125 -12.93 0.58 1.40
CA SER A 125 -12.19 0.03 2.54
C SER A 125 -13.14 -0.54 3.59
N GLU A 126 -12.75 -1.68 4.17
CA GLU A 126 -13.54 -2.42 5.16
C GLU A 126 -13.05 -2.18 6.60
N LEU A 127 -12.54 -0.98 6.90
CA LEU A 127 -12.02 -0.59 8.21
C LEU A 127 -13.04 -0.81 9.35
N GLU A 128 -14.33 -0.67 9.03
CA GLU A 128 -15.49 -0.99 9.89
C GLU A 128 -15.55 -2.42 10.41
N ARG A 129 -14.83 -3.38 9.79
CA ARG A 129 -14.76 -4.79 10.26
C ARG A 129 -13.78 -4.98 11.41
N LEU A 130 -12.90 -4.03 11.70
CA LEU A 130 -11.96 -4.14 12.81
C LEU A 130 -12.68 -3.85 14.12
N GLN A 131 -12.59 -4.79 15.08
CA GLN A 131 -13.23 -4.63 16.38
C GLN A 131 -12.27 -3.94 17.36
N ARG A 132 -12.61 -2.70 17.73
CA ARG A 132 -12.04 -1.95 18.86
C ARG A 132 -10.50 -1.93 18.98
N PRO A 133 -9.76 -1.52 17.92
CA PRO A 133 -8.31 -1.51 17.94
C PRO A 133 -7.73 -0.59 19.02
N SER A 134 -6.52 -0.93 19.44
CA SER A 134 -5.86 -0.31 20.58
C SER A 134 -5.23 1.03 20.23
N LEU A 135 -4.64 1.15 19.04
CA LEU A 135 -4.14 2.40 18.48
C LEU A 135 -4.52 2.55 17.01
N VAL A 136 -5.15 3.65 16.64
CA VAL A 136 -5.42 4.03 15.25
C VAL A 136 -4.60 5.25 14.87
N ILE A 137 -3.91 5.20 13.74
CA ILE A 137 -3.20 6.33 13.12
C ILE A 137 -3.94 6.66 11.82
N THR A 138 -4.56 7.82 11.73
CA THR A 138 -5.39 8.23 10.59
C THR A 138 -5.10 9.66 10.15
N ASP A 139 -5.35 9.98 8.88
CA ASP A 139 -5.23 11.36 8.43
C ASP A 139 -6.45 12.22 8.78
N ALA A 140 -6.21 13.52 8.98
CA ALA A 140 -7.23 14.54 9.20
C ALA A 140 -7.39 15.48 7.98
N PHE A 141 -6.92 15.10 6.78
CA PHE A 141 -6.89 15.98 5.60
C PHE A 141 -8.28 16.42 5.14
N ASN A 142 -9.26 15.52 5.23
CA ASN A 142 -10.65 15.75 4.82
C ASN A 142 -11.63 15.95 5.98
N ALA A 143 -11.16 16.14 7.22
CA ALA A 143 -12.03 16.20 8.40
C ALA A 143 -13.10 17.31 8.35
N THR A 144 -12.83 18.42 7.67
CA THR A 144 -13.77 19.53 7.42
C THR A 144 -14.43 19.49 6.04
N TYR A 145 -14.02 18.56 5.17
CA TYR A 145 -14.41 18.56 3.76
C TYR A 145 -15.69 17.77 3.51
N LYS A 146 -16.72 18.47 3.02
CA LYS A 146 -18.01 17.90 2.62
C LYS A 146 -18.00 17.58 1.12
N GLN A 147 -17.96 16.29 0.78
CA GLN A 147 -17.97 15.85 -0.62
C GLN A 147 -19.34 16.01 -1.29
N THR A 148 -19.33 16.20 -2.60
CA THR A 148 -20.54 16.17 -3.43
C THR A 148 -20.99 14.73 -3.71
N ARG A 149 -22.29 14.50 -3.89
CA ARG A 149 -22.80 13.16 -4.23
C ARG A 149 -22.27 12.72 -5.60
N ARG A 150 -21.63 11.55 -5.64
CA ARG A 150 -21.01 10.92 -6.83
C ARG A 150 -21.78 11.12 -8.15
N ARG A 151 -23.10 10.86 -8.18
CA ARG A 151 -23.92 11.04 -9.38
C ARG A 151 -23.89 12.48 -9.92
N ALA A 152 -24.15 13.47 -9.06
CA ALA A 152 -24.16 14.88 -9.42
C ALA A 152 -22.75 15.41 -9.81
N ARG A 153 -21.70 14.81 -9.24
CA ARG A 153 -20.31 15.09 -9.64
C ARG A 153 -19.99 14.54 -11.04
N ASP A 154 -20.27 13.26 -11.27
CA ASP A 154 -20.05 12.60 -12.56
C ASP A 154 -20.88 13.31 -13.66
N GLU A 155 -22.09 13.78 -13.34
CA GLU A 155 -22.95 14.63 -14.17
C GLU A 155 -22.35 16.03 -14.43
N LYS A 156 -21.82 16.72 -13.40
CA LYS A 156 -21.12 18.01 -13.56
C LYS A 156 -19.92 17.87 -14.51
N LEU A 157 -19.14 16.79 -14.39
CA LEU A 157 -18.01 16.50 -15.28
C LEU A 157 -18.48 16.33 -16.73
N MET A 158 -19.50 15.49 -16.96
CA MET A 158 -20.07 15.24 -18.28
C MET A 158 -20.62 16.52 -18.93
N THR A 159 -21.34 17.34 -18.18
CA THR A 159 -21.91 18.61 -18.66
C THR A 159 -20.83 19.62 -19.05
N ASN A 160 -19.78 19.79 -18.24
CA ASN A 160 -18.63 20.66 -18.57
C ASN A 160 -17.93 20.18 -19.85
N ILE A 161 -17.63 18.89 -19.95
CA ILE A 161 -17.02 18.29 -21.15
C ILE A 161 -17.87 18.55 -22.40
N LEU A 162 -19.17 18.25 -22.35
CA LEU A 162 -20.08 18.45 -23.48
C LEU A 162 -20.25 19.92 -23.86
N GLN A 163 -20.31 20.83 -22.89
CA GLN A 163 -20.38 22.27 -23.15
C GLN A 163 -19.10 22.77 -23.86
N THR A 164 -17.93 22.31 -23.42
CA THR A 164 -16.63 22.70 -23.99
C THR A 164 -16.47 22.18 -25.43
N LEU A 165 -16.73 20.89 -25.65
CA LEU A 165 -16.61 20.25 -26.97
C LEU A 165 -17.60 20.82 -28.00
N ARG A 166 -18.85 21.11 -27.59
CA ARG A 166 -19.84 21.81 -28.43
C ARG A 166 -19.45 23.26 -28.75
N SER A 167 -18.63 23.88 -27.90
CA SER A 167 -18.04 25.21 -28.14
C SER A 167 -16.77 25.16 -29.01
N ASN A 168 -16.46 24.00 -29.61
CA ASN A 168 -15.23 23.71 -30.35
C ASN A 168 -13.92 23.93 -29.55
N GLY A 169 -13.99 23.80 -28.22
CA GLY A 169 -12.85 23.90 -27.32
C GLY A 169 -12.31 22.54 -26.89
N ASN A 170 -11.05 22.51 -26.49
CA ASN A 170 -10.41 21.33 -25.91
C ASN A 170 -10.59 21.29 -24.39
N VAL A 171 -10.67 20.09 -23.83
CA VAL A 171 -10.72 19.87 -22.37
C VAL A 171 -9.41 19.26 -21.90
N LEU A 172 -8.73 19.95 -20.99
CA LEU A 172 -7.61 19.41 -20.21
C LEU A 172 -8.15 18.88 -18.87
N ILE A 173 -7.88 17.61 -18.56
CA ILE A 173 -8.21 17.00 -17.26
C ILE A 173 -6.88 16.61 -16.60
N THR A 174 -6.52 17.28 -15.51
CA THR A 174 -5.23 17.04 -14.82
C THR A 174 -5.35 15.84 -13.90
N VAL A 175 -4.62 14.76 -14.15
CA VAL A 175 -4.75 13.49 -13.42
C VAL A 175 -3.44 12.99 -12.84
N ASP A 176 -3.56 12.07 -11.88
CA ASP A 176 -2.45 11.28 -11.36
C ASP A 176 -1.86 10.35 -12.43
N THR A 177 -0.58 9.97 -12.29
CA THR A 177 0.18 9.23 -13.31
C THR A 177 -0.31 7.78 -13.47
N ALA A 178 -0.68 7.11 -12.37
CA ALA A 178 -1.06 5.69 -12.40
C ALA A 178 -2.19 5.28 -11.43
N GLY A 179 -2.47 6.06 -10.38
CA GLY A 179 -3.55 5.77 -9.43
C GLY A 179 -4.91 6.26 -9.93
N ARG A 180 -5.27 7.51 -9.60
CA ARG A 180 -6.65 8.03 -9.80
C ARG A 180 -7.10 8.13 -11.26
N VAL A 181 -6.16 8.10 -12.21
CA VAL A 181 -6.45 8.07 -13.65
C VAL A 181 -7.30 6.86 -14.06
N LEU A 182 -7.19 5.72 -13.38
CA LEU A 182 -7.90 4.49 -13.76
C LEU A 182 -9.43 4.59 -13.57
N GLU A 183 -9.93 5.24 -12.51
CA GLU A 183 -11.37 5.54 -12.34
C GLU A 183 -11.88 6.45 -13.46
N LEU A 184 -11.10 7.48 -13.83
CA LEU A 184 -11.50 8.48 -14.83
C LEU A 184 -11.43 7.95 -16.26
N ALA A 185 -10.36 7.23 -16.63
CA ALA A 185 -10.22 6.57 -17.93
C ALA A 185 -11.36 5.56 -18.17
N HIS A 186 -11.65 4.72 -17.18
CA HIS A 186 -12.74 3.75 -17.24
C HIS A 186 -14.13 4.41 -17.23
N MET A 187 -14.31 5.53 -16.52
CA MET A 187 -15.54 6.32 -16.56
C MET A 187 -15.78 6.99 -17.92
N LEU A 188 -14.74 7.59 -18.51
CA LEU A 188 -14.85 8.31 -19.78
C LEU A 188 -15.02 7.34 -20.95
N ASP A 189 -14.28 6.23 -21.02
CA ASP A 189 -14.50 5.22 -22.06
C ASP A 189 -15.91 4.58 -21.95
N GLN A 190 -16.49 4.44 -20.74
CA GLN A 190 -17.92 4.10 -20.57
C GLN A 190 -18.87 5.17 -21.12
N LEU A 191 -18.60 6.46 -20.89
CA LEU A 191 -19.43 7.56 -21.39
C LEU A 191 -19.35 7.71 -22.92
N TRP A 192 -18.19 7.41 -23.52
CA TRP A 192 -18.00 7.37 -24.98
C TRP A 192 -18.66 6.16 -25.63
N ARG A 193 -18.65 4.98 -24.99
CA ARG A 193 -19.40 3.79 -25.48
C ARG A 193 -20.92 4.04 -25.54
N ASN A 194 -21.45 4.94 -24.71
CA ASN A 194 -22.87 5.26 -24.73
C ASN A 194 -23.24 6.23 -25.88
N LYS A 195 -24.14 5.78 -26.76
CA LYS A 195 -24.59 6.57 -27.93
C LYS A 195 -25.35 7.83 -27.52
N ASP A 196 -26.14 7.76 -26.46
CA ASP A 196 -26.99 8.87 -25.98
C ASP A 196 -26.17 10.08 -25.51
N SER A 197 -24.90 9.86 -25.15
CA SER A 197 -23.97 10.94 -24.76
C SER A 197 -23.63 11.89 -25.92
N GLY A 198 -23.73 11.43 -27.17
CA GLY A 198 -23.25 12.16 -28.35
C GLY A 198 -21.73 12.35 -28.43
N LEU A 199 -20.95 11.70 -27.55
CA LEU A 199 -19.50 11.91 -27.41
C LEU A 199 -18.65 11.21 -28.48
N LEU A 200 -19.22 10.24 -29.21
CA LEU A 200 -18.53 9.45 -30.25
C LEU A 200 -17.93 10.28 -31.40
N ALA A 201 -18.36 11.53 -31.58
CA ALA A 201 -17.81 12.45 -32.58
C ALA A 201 -16.49 13.14 -32.15
N TYR A 202 -16.08 12.98 -30.88
CA TYR A 202 -14.95 13.70 -30.28
C TYR A 202 -13.85 12.75 -29.80
N SER A 203 -12.59 13.15 -29.95
CA SER A 203 -11.45 12.33 -29.55
C SER A 203 -11.17 12.41 -28.05
N LEU A 204 -10.85 11.27 -27.44
CA LEU A 204 -10.47 11.13 -26.04
C LEU A 204 -9.05 10.54 -25.97
N ALA A 205 -8.15 11.18 -25.23
CA ALA A 205 -6.75 10.76 -25.13
C ALA A 205 -6.21 10.75 -23.68
N LEU A 206 -5.24 9.87 -23.42
CA LEU A 206 -4.43 9.83 -22.20
C LEU A 206 -2.97 10.13 -22.57
N LEU A 207 -2.48 11.30 -22.16
CA LEU A 207 -1.11 11.75 -22.39
C LEU A 207 -0.26 11.54 -21.12
N ASN A 208 0.62 10.54 -21.16
CA ASN A 208 1.53 10.18 -20.08
C ASN A 208 2.75 9.41 -20.63
N ASN A 209 3.95 9.64 -20.07
CA ASN A 209 5.20 8.95 -20.43
C ASN A 209 5.07 7.41 -20.44
N VAL A 210 4.17 6.87 -19.62
CA VAL A 210 3.90 5.44 -19.44
C VAL A 210 2.42 5.10 -19.63
N SER A 211 1.72 5.82 -20.51
CA SER A 211 0.30 5.59 -20.78
C SER A 211 0.01 4.14 -21.18
N TYR A 212 0.85 3.51 -22.00
CA TYR A 212 0.77 2.07 -22.31
C TYR A 212 0.96 1.19 -21.06
N ASN A 213 2.12 1.28 -20.40
CA ASN A 213 2.48 0.38 -19.30
C ASN A 213 1.50 0.45 -18.12
N VAL A 214 0.98 1.63 -17.79
CA VAL A 214 -0.03 1.82 -16.73
C VAL A 214 -1.35 1.11 -17.07
N VAL A 215 -1.78 1.17 -18.33
CA VAL A 215 -3.02 0.51 -18.77
C VAL A 215 -2.83 -0.99 -18.90
N GLU A 216 -1.69 -1.46 -19.41
CA GLU A 216 -1.39 -2.90 -19.51
C GLU A 216 -1.21 -3.55 -18.12
N PHE A 217 -0.57 -2.84 -17.18
CA PHE A 217 -0.52 -3.26 -15.80
C PHE A 217 -1.94 -3.35 -15.20
N ALA A 218 -2.79 -2.33 -15.39
CA ALA A 218 -4.18 -2.37 -14.92
C ALA A 218 -4.99 -3.53 -15.55
N LYS A 219 -4.72 -3.91 -16.80
CA LYS A 219 -5.35 -5.08 -17.44
C LYS A 219 -5.01 -6.40 -16.76
N SER A 220 -3.81 -6.54 -16.18
CA SER A 220 -3.39 -7.79 -15.51
C SER A 220 -3.95 -7.91 -14.08
N GLN A 221 -4.18 -6.79 -13.39
CA GLN A 221 -4.51 -6.77 -11.95
C GLN A 221 -6.02 -6.76 -11.63
N ILE A 222 -6.86 -7.43 -12.45
CA ILE A 222 -8.33 -7.41 -12.30
C ILE A 222 -8.80 -8.07 -10.98
N GLU A 223 -8.11 -9.09 -10.51
CA GLU A 223 -8.43 -9.82 -9.26
C GLU A 223 -8.44 -8.90 -8.01
N TRP A 224 -7.71 -7.79 -8.07
CA TRP A 224 -7.59 -6.80 -6.99
C TRP A 224 -8.53 -5.59 -7.13
N MET A 225 -9.44 -5.64 -8.10
CA MET A 225 -10.42 -4.58 -8.39
C MET A 225 -11.77 -4.87 -7.72
N SER A 226 -12.78 -4.03 -7.97
CA SER A 226 -14.12 -4.26 -7.43
C SER A 226 -14.70 -5.58 -7.94
N ASP A 227 -15.40 -6.33 -7.09
CA ASP A 227 -16.05 -7.58 -7.50
C ASP A 227 -17.16 -7.37 -8.55
N LYS A 228 -17.57 -6.11 -8.81
CA LYS A 228 -18.36 -5.76 -9.99
C LYS A 228 -17.55 -5.86 -11.29
N LEU A 229 -16.31 -5.38 -11.32
CA LEU A 229 -15.44 -5.56 -12.48
C LEU A 229 -15.05 -7.03 -12.68
N MET A 230 -14.71 -7.73 -11.59
CA MET A 230 -14.38 -9.16 -11.62
C MET A 230 -15.51 -9.99 -12.25
N ARG A 231 -16.74 -9.88 -11.74
CA ARG A 231 -17.93 -10.55 -12.32
C ARG A 231 -18.25 -10.13 -13.77
N THR A 232 -17.90 -8.89 -14.15
CA THR A 232 -18.07 -8.43 -15.55
C THR A 232 -17.03 -9.09 -16.46
N PHE A 233 -15.79 -9.25 -15.99
CA PHE A 233 -14.71 -9.92 -16.72
C PHE A 233 -14.99 -11.43 -16.87
N GLU A 234 -15.39 -12.10 -15.78
CA GLU A 234 -15.81 -13.51 -15.77
C GLU A 234 -16.93 -13.78 -16.81
N GLY A 235 -18.01 -12.99 -16.75
CA GLY A 235 -19.19 -13.21 -17.58
C GLY A 235 -19.03 -12.80 -19.05
N ALA A 236 -18.31 -11.71 -19.34
CA ALA A 236 -18.19 -11.17 -20.70
C ALA A 236 -16.85 -11.48 -21.38
N ARG A 237 -15.86 -12.06 -20.68
CA ARG A 237 -14.48 -12.28 -21.13
C ARG A 237 -13.79 -11.06 -21.75
N ASN A 238 -14.24 -9.86 -21.38
CA ASN A 238 -13.79 -8.59 -21.94
C ASN A 238 -13.15 -7.75 -20.85
N ASN A 239 -11.90 -7.35 -21.04
CA ASN A 239 -11.12 -6.64 -20.04
C ASN A 239 -11.67 -5.20 -19.83
N PRO A 240 -12.04 -4.79 -18.59
CA PRO A 240 -12.53 -3.44 -18.31
C PRO A 240 -11.56 -2.29 -18.64
N PHE A 241 -10.27 -2.61 -18.82
CA PHE A 241 -9.18 -1.69 -19.18
C PHE A 241 -8.70 -1.87 -20.63
N GLN A 242 -9.34 -2.75 -21.41
CA GLN A 242 -9.27 -2.68 -22.87
C GLN A 242 -10.22 -1.57 -23.35
N PHE A 243 -9.72 -0.34 -23.30
CA PHE A 243 -10.40 0.83 -23.81
C PHE A 243 -10.55 0.77 -25.34
N LYS A 244 -11.60 1.41 -25.87
CA LYS A 244 -11.90 1.43 -27.31
C LYS A 244 -11.94 2.83 -27.91
N HIS A 245 -12.14 3.85 -27.07
CA HIS A 245 -12.24 5.25 -27.47
C HIS A 245 -11.11 6.11 -26.88
N LEU A 246 -10.46 5.63 -25.82
CA LEU A 246 -9.26 6.26 -25.25
C LEU A 246 -8.02 5.95 -26.11
N GLN A 247 -7.47 6.96 -26.77
CA GLN A 247 -6.17 6.89 -27.43
C GLN A 247 -5.04 7.11 -26.41
N LEU A 248 -4.00 6.29 -26.45
CA LEU A 248 -2.83 6.44 -25.59
C LEU A 248 -1.77 7.27 -26.32
N CYS A 249 -1.18 8.25 -25.63
CA CYS A 249 -0.12 9.10 -26.16
C CYS A 249 1.04 9.19 -25.15
N HIS A 250 2.26 9.14 -25.66
CA HIS A 250 3.51 9.25 -24.91
C HIS A 250 4.19 10.61 -25.13
N SER A 251 3.85 11.31 -26.23
CA SER A 251 4.38 12.64 -26.55
C SER A 251 3.30 13.66 -26.95
N ILE A 252 3.65 14.94 -26.80
CA ILE A 252 2.85 16.08 -27.30
C ILE A 252 2.72 16.07 -28.83
N ALA A 253 3.67 15.44 -29.54
CA ALA A 253 3.65 15.29 -31.00
C ALA A 253 2.59 14.27 -31.47
N GLU A 254 2.44 13.14 -30.77
CA GLU A 254 1.34 12.19 -31.01
C GLU A 254 -0.02 12.84 -30.75
N LEU A 255 -0.17 13.54 -29.61
CA LEU A 255 -1.41 14.22 -29.26
C LEU A 255 -1.83 15.28 -30.30
N SER A 256 -0.85 15.87 -30.98
CA SER A 256 -1.08 16.83 -32.06
C SER A 256 -1.61 16.20 -33.35
N ARG A 257 -1.45 14.88 -33.55
CA ARG A 257 -2.05 14.12 -34.68
C ARG A 257 -3.52 13.78 -34.46
N VAL A 258 -3.98 13.77 -33.21
CA VAL A 258 -5.38 13.49 -32.84
C VAL A 258 -6.28 14.62 -33.34
N PRO A 259 -7.48 14.37 -33.90
CA PRO A 259 -8.44 15.40 -34.26
C PRO A 259 -8.85 16.31 -33.09
N SER A 260 -9.30 17.52 -33.39
CA SER A 260 -9.85 18.48 -32.42
C SER A 260 -11.31 18.80 -32.79
N PRO A 261 -12.21 19.06 -31.83
CA PRO A 261 -11.95 19.24 -30.40
C PRO A 261 -11.75 17.91 -29.65
N LYS A 262 -10.88 17.92 -28.64
CA LYS A 262 -10.44 16.71 -27.89
C LYS A 262 -10.55 16.86 -26.37
N VAL A 263 -10.65 15.72 -25.69
CA VAL A 263 -10.51 15.62 -24.22
C VAL A 263 -9.21 14.88 -23.90
N VAL A 264 -8.39 15.44 -23.01
CA VAL A 264 -7.08 14.90 -22.66
C VAL A 264 -6.94 14.74 -21.16
N LEU A 265 -6.76 13.49 -20.73
CA LEU A 265 -6.23 13.14 -19.42
C LEU A 265 -4.72 13.35 -19.46
N ALA A 266 -4.19 14.33 -18.73
CA ALA A 266 -2.76 14.67 -18.72
C ALA A 266 -2.13 14.37 -17.35
N SER A 267 -0.96 13.73 -17.34
CA SER A 267 -0.30 13.32 -16.10
C SER A 267 0.23 14.50 -15.25
N THR A 268 0.34 14.21 -13.95
CA THR A 268 0.59 15.11 -12.81
C THR A 268 -0.57 16.10 -12.52
N PRO A 269 -1.22 16.01 -11.34
CA PRO A 269 -2.35 16.88 -10.99
C PRO A 269 -1.91 18.26 -10.51
N ASP A 270 -0.68 18.40 -10.00
CA ASP A 270 -0.16 19.64 -9.40
C ASP A 270 0.12 20.75 -10.43
N MET A 271 0.19 20.40 -11.73
CA MET A 271 0.62 21.27 -12.85
C MET A 271 2.01 21.90 -12.69
N GLU A 272 2.87 21.36 -11.82
CA GLU A 272 4.24 21.85 -11.63
C GLU A 272 5.26 21.29 -12.64
N CYS A 273 4.97 20.19 -13.34
CA CYS A 273 5.88 19.59 -14.31
C CYS A 273 5.12 18.77 -15.37
N GLY A 274 5.82 18.28 -16.40
CA GLY A 274 5.24 17.35 -17.37
C GLY A 274 4.08 17.92 -18.20
N PHE A 275 3.28 17.02 -18.76
CA PHE A 275 2.33 17.37 -19.82
C PHE A 275 1.14 18.22 -19.38
N SER A 276 0.69 18.13 -18.12
CA SER A 276 -0.38 19.01 -17.64
C SER A 276 0.06 20.47 -17.60
N ARG A 277 1.31 20.76 -17.18
CA ARG A 277 1.90 22.11 -17.24
C ARG A 277 2.08 22.60 -18.68
N GLU A 278 2.57 21.74 -19.58
CA GLU A 278 2.77 22.12 -20.98
C GLU A 278 1.44 22.43 -21.70
N LEU A 279 0.44 21.54 -21.58
CA LEU A 279 -0.88 21.77 -22.14
C LEU A 279 -1.57 22.98 -21.49
N PHE A 280 -1.43 23.19 -20.19
CA PHE A 280 -1.92 24.40 -19.52
C PHE A 280 -1.35 25.67 -20.16
N LEU A 281 -0.03 25.72 -20.38
CA LEU A 281 0.65 26.88 -21.01
C LEU A 281 0.19 27.14 -22.45
N GLN A 282 -0.17 26.10 -23.19
CA GLN A 282 -0.71 26.23 -24.55
C GLN A 282 -2.20 26.64 -24.57
N TRP A 283 -3.02 26.03 -23.70
CA TRP A 283 -4.48 26.07 -23.81
C TRP A 283 -5.16 27.12 -22.91
N SER A 284 -4.52 27.56 -21.83
CA SER A 284 -5.05 28.56 -20.89
C SER A 284 -5.39 29.91 -21.52
N SER A 285 -4.78 30.24 -22.66
CA SER A 285 -4.99 31.53 -23.36
C SER A 285 -6.24 31.55 -24.26
N ASN A 286 -6.98 30.44 -24.42
CA ASN A 286 -8.19 30.39 -25.25
C ASN A 286 -9.45 30.22 -24.38
N PRO A 287 -10.42 31.15 -24.40
CA PRO A 287 -11.62 31.10 -23.55
C PRO A 287 -12.59 29.95 -23.90
N HIS A 288 -12.47 29.32 -25.07
CA HIS A 288 -13.29 28.16 -25.42
C HIS A 288 -12.79 26.87 -24.75
N ASN A 289 -11.55 26.81 -24.27
CA ASN A 289 -11.00 25.63 -23.60
C ASN A 289 -11.45 25.53 -22.13
N SER A 290 -11.50 24.31 -21.61
CA SER A 290 -11.81 24.02 -20.20
C SER A 290 -10.68 23.24 -19.54
N ILE A 291 -10.40 23.55 -18.27
CA ILE A 291 -9.30 22.99 -17.48
C ILE A 291 -9.93 22.44 -16.20
N ILE A 292 -9.99 21.11 -16.10
CA ILE A 292 -10.67 20.37 -15.04
C ILE A 292 -9.62 19.78 -14.10
N ILE A 293 -9.60 20.30 -12.87
CA ILE A 293 -8.69 19.85 -11.81
C ILE A 293 -9.42 18.80 -10.97
N THR A 294 -8.87 17.59 -10.89
CA THR A 294 -9.57 16.43 -10.30
C THR A 294 -9.22 16.14 -8.84
N ASN A 295 -8.09 16.66 -8.36
CA ASN A 295 -7.51 16.35 -7.06
C ASN A 295 -7.19 17.62 -6.27
N ARG A 296 -7.24 17.56 -4.95
CA ARG A 296 -6.72 18.64 -4.09
C ARG A 296 -5.20 18.50 -3.95
N THR A 297 -4.48 19.44 -4.53
CA THR A 297 -3.02 19.48 -4.59
C THR A 297 -2.42 20.20 -3.37
N SER A 298 -1.10 20.11 -3.18
CA SER A 298 -0.40 20.73 -2.06
C SER A 298 -0.52 22.27 -2.07
N PRO A 299 -0.56 22.94 -0.90
CA PRO A 299 -0.49 24.39 -0.82
C PRO A 299 0.76 24.94 -1.53
N GLY A 300 0.62 26.09 -2.20
CA GLY A 300 1.66 26.71 -3.02
C GLY A 300 1.67 26.30 -4.50
N THR A 301 1.16 25.11 -4.86
CA THR A 301 1.15 24.63 -6.26
C THR A 301 0.25 25.47 -7.17
N LEU A 302 0.60 25.55 -8.46
CA LEU A 302 -0.20 26.17 -9.52
C LEU A 302 -1.64 25.66 -9.54
N ALA A 303 -1.83 24.33 -9.47
CA ALA A 303 -3.16 23.75 -9.38
C ALA A 303 -3.94 24.21 -8.14
N ARG A 304 -3.29 24.40 -6.98
CA ARG A 304 -3.96 24.92 -5.78
C ARG A 304 -4.37 26.38 -5.95
N GLN A 305 -3.47 27.22 -6.47
CA GLN A 305 -3.75 28.63 -6.76
C GLN A 305 -4.94 28.79 -7.74
N LEU A 306 -5.08 27.88 -8.71
CA LEU A 306 -6.18 27.84 -9.67
C LEU A 306 -7.50 27.33 -9.07
N ILE A 307 -7.46 26.47 -8.05
CA ILE A 307 -8.65 26.06 -7.27
C ILE A 307 -9.15 27.23 -6.40
N GLU A 308 -8.24 28.00 -5.80
CA GLU A 308 -8.57 29.06 -4.84
C GLU A 308 -8.93 30.40 -5.51
N ASN A 309 -8.16 30.83 -6.51
CA ASN A 309 -8.34 32.12 -7.18
C ASN A 309 -9.18 32.04 -8.48
N GLY A 310 -9.38 30.82 -9.02
CA GLY A 310 -10.08 30.60 -10.28
C GLY A 310 -9.32 31.09 -11.52
N GLY A 311 -10.05 31.32 -12.61
CA GLY A 311 -9.53 31.89 -13.85
C GLY A 311 -9.55 33.43 -13.87
N ASN A 312 -8.97 34.03 -14.91
CA ASN A 312 -8.79 35.48 -15.17
C ASN A 312 -7.67 36.20 -14.44
N VAL A 313 -7.01 35.61 -13.43
CA VAL A 313 -5.82 36.20 -12.80
C VAL A 313 -4.60 36.01 -13.73
N PRO A 314 -3.74 37.04 -13.95
CA PRO A 314 -2.45 36.87 -14.61
C PRO A 314 -1.46 36.18 -13.67
N LEU A 315 -0.98 35.00 -14.06
CA LEU A 315 -0.05 34.19 -13.26
C LEU A 315 1.37 34.30 -13.81
N ASN A 316 2.35 34.58 -12.95
CA ASN A 316 3.76 34.57 -13.32
C ASN A 316 4.32 33.15 -13.16
N LEU A 317 4.59 32.49 -14.28
CA LEU A 317 5.04 31.09 -14.30
C LEU A 317 6.47 31.00 -14.77
N GLU A 318 7.34 30.38 -13.97
CA GLU A 318 8.66 29.96 -14.43
C GLU A 318 8.49 28.80 -15.41
N ILE A 319 8.91 28.97 -16.67
CA ILE A 319 8.90 27.93 -17.70
C ILE A 319 10.33 27.44 -17.87
N ARG A 320 10.61 26.20 -17.48
CA ARG A 320 11.89 25.54 -17.70
C ARG A 320 11.84 24.75 -19.00
N ARG A 321 12.68 25.09 -19.98
CA ARG A 321 12.81 24.38 -21.27
C ARG A 321 14.22 23.82 -21.42
N ARG A 322 14.33 22.58 -21.90
CA ARG A 322 15.60 22.02 -22.38
C ARG A 322 15.88 22.53 -23.80
N VAL A 323 17.10 23.02 -24.02
CA VAL A 323 17.66 23.41 -25.32
C VAL A 323 18.96 22.62 -25.51
N ARG A 324 19.29 22.21 -26.74
CA ARG A 324 20.55 21.52 -27.03
C ARG A 324 21.73 22.47 -26.79
N LEU A 325 22.87 21.95 -26.34
CA LEU A 325 24.12 22.71 -26.36
C LEU A 325 24.58 22.87 -27.81
N GLU A 326 24.90 24.10 -28.20
CA GLU A 326 25.33 24.47 -29.55
C GLU A 326 26.59 25.35 -29.45
N GLY A 327 27.56 25.13 -30.35
CA GLY A 327 28.83 25.85 -30.35
C GLY A 327 29.70 25.58 -29.12
N ALA A 328 30.34 26.62 -28.59
CA ALA A 328 31.39 26.51 -27.57
C ALA A 328 30.95 25.79 -26.27
N GLU A 329 29.68 25.90 -25.86
CA GLU A 329 29.19 25.20 -24.66
C GLU A 329 29.15 23.67 -24.85
N LEU A 330 28.97 23.20 -26.09
CA LEU A 330 29.05 21.77 -26.43
C LEU A 330 30.51 21.29 -26.43
N GLU A 331 31.44 22.09 -26.95
CA GLU A 331 32.88 21.78 -26.94
C GLU A 331 33.45 21.76 -25.51
N GLU A 332 33.04 22.69 -24.65
CA GLU A 332 33.42 22.73 -23.24
C GLU A 332 32.82 21.53 -22.47
N TYR A 333 31.56 21.17 -22.73
CA TYR A 333 30.96 19.96 -22.18
C TYR A 333 31.72 18.69 -22.63
N GLN A 334 32.03 18.56 -23.92
CA GLN A 334 32.79 17.42 -24.46
C GLN A 334 34.23 17.38 -23.95
N ARG A 335 34.88 18.51 -23.70
CA ARG A 335 36.20 18.58 -23.06
C ARG A 335 36.12 18.11 -21.61
N LYS A 336 35.12 18.57 -20.86
CA LYS A 336 34.91 18.18 -19.47
C LYS A 336 34.50 16.71 -19.32
N GLU A 337 33.77 16.16 -20.28
CA GLU A 337 33.52 14.71 -20.44
C GLU A 337 34.81 13.92 -20.64
N ARG A 338 35.73 14.40 -21.50
CA ARG A 338 37.04 13.76 -21.70
C ARG A 338 37.89 13.87 -20.45
N GLU A 339 38.04 15.06 -19.87
CA GLU A 339 38.76 15.26 -18.61
C GLU A 339 38.21 14.41 -17.46
N ASN A 340 36.89 14.15 -17.40
CA ASN A 340 36.30 13.27 -16.39
C ASN A 340 36.54 11.78 -16.70
N LYS A 341 36.67 11.38 -17.97
CA LYS A 341 37.01 10.01 -18.37
C LYS A 341 38.49 9.74 -18.16
N GLU A 342 39.34 10.67 -18.56
CA GLU A 342 40.78 10.73 -18.28
C GLU A 342 41.01 10.62 -16.76
N LYS A 343 40.39 11.46 -15.92
CA LYS A 343 40.49 11.36 -14.44
C LYS A 343 39.86 10.10 -13.83
N SER A 344 38.96 9.42 -14.55
CA SER A 344 38.42 8.11 -14.14
C SER A 344 39.34 6.95 -14.54
N GLN A 345 40.09 7.10 -15.63
CA GLN A 345 41.12 6.17 -16.06
C GLN A 345 42.38 6.32 -15.19
N GLU A 346 42.88 7.54 -14.98
CA GLU A 346 43.96 7.87 -14.05
C GLU A 346 43.69 7.25 -12.66
N LYS A 347 42.46 7.36 -12.14
CA LYS A 347 42.05 6.74 -10.87
C LYS A 347 42.03 5.21 -10.87
N ASN A 348 41.77 4.57 -12.00
CA ASN A 348 41.81 3.12 -12.11
C ASN A 348 43.24 2.61 -12.32
N GLU A 349 44.07 3.39 -13.02
CA GLU A 349 45.50 3.14 -13.19
C GLU A 349 46.26 3.33 -11.85
N ASP A 350 45.95 4.38 -11.07
CA ASP A 350 46.43 4.57 -9.69
C ASP A 350 46.05 3.41 -8.74
N LEU A 351 44.96 2.68 -9.03
CA LEU A 351 44.54 1.51 -8.25
C LEU A 351 45.29 0.24 -8.66
N ASP A 352 45.46 -0.05 -9.96
CA ASP A 352 46.25 -1.21 -10.40
C ASP A 352 47.75 -1.03 -10.14
N MET A 353 48.27 0.21 -10.11
CA MET A 353 49.63 0.53 -9.69
C MET A 353 49.90 0.33 -8.17
N SER A 354 48.94 -0.20 -7.40
CA SER A 354 49.07 -0.44 -5.95
C SER A 354 49.23 -1.91 -5.53
N ASP A 355 49.16 -2.87 -6.47
CA ASP A 355 49.23 -4.32 -6.20
C ASP A 355 50.44 -5.02 -6.88
N GLU A 356 51.27 -4.31 -7.67
CA GLU A 356 52.52 -4.83 -8.26
C GLU A 356 53.77 -4.38 -7.48
N SER A 357 54.12 -5.13 -6.42
CA SER A 357 55.43 -5.02 -5.78
C SER A 357 56.02 -6.35 -5.29
N GLU A 358 55.94 -7.41 -6.10
CA GLU A 358 56.80 -8.60 -5.99
C GLU A 358 57.02 -9.22 -7.40
N ASP A 359 58.20 -9.83 -7.59
CA ASP A 359 58.74 -10.48 -8.81
C ASP A 359 59.22 -9.61 -10.01
N GLU A 360 60.52 -9.29 -10.01
CA GLU A 360 61.29 -9.00 -11.24
C GLU A 360 61.57 -10.28 -12.07
N MET A 361 61.90 -10.11 -13.36
CA MET A 361 62.37 -11.13 -14.32
C MET A 361 61.23 -11.92 -15.01
N ASP A 362 60.98 -11.78 -16.31
CA ASP A 362 61.96 -11.78 -17.40
C ASP A 362 61.58 -10.85 -18.58
N SER A 363 62.54 -10.50 -19.44
CA SER A 363 62.36 -9.56 -20.56
C SER A 363 62.70 -10.17 -21.92
N LEU A 364 61.69 -10.37 -22.79
CA LEU A 364 61.72 -10.15 -24.26
C LEU A 364 60.56 -10.83 -25.00
N SER A 365 59.69 -10.05 -25.66
CA SER A 365 59.54 -10.03 -27.13
C SER A 365 58.29 -9.28 -27.60
N SER A 366 58.45 -8.37 -28.56
CA SER A 366 57.37 -7.53 -29.11
C SER A 366 57.28 -7.66 -30.64
N VAL A 367 56.38 -8.51 -31.14
CA VAL A 367 56.07 -8.62 -32.58
C VAL A 367 54.55 -8.75 -32.79
N ALA A 368 54.06 -8.14 -33.87
CA ALA A 368 52.65 -7.81 -34.08
C ALA A 368 51.81 -8.88 -34.79
N LYS A 369 50.48 -8.77 -34.62
CA LYS A 369 49.38 -9.16 -35.54
C LYS A 369 49.30 -10.62 -36.04
N GLY A 370 48.21 -11.31 -35.72
CA GLY A 370 47.76 -12.53 -36.42
C GLY A 370 46.26 -12.79 -36.27
N LYS A 371 45.63 -13.38 -37.29
CA LYS A 371 44.28 -13.99 -37.21
C LYS A 371 44.39 -15.46 -36.77
N HIS A 372 43.24 -16.10 -36.56
CA HIS A 372 43.05 -17.53 -36.25
C HIS A 372 44.08 -18.48 -36.91
N ASP A 373 44.49 -19.53 -36.18
CA ASP A 373 43.96 -20.88 -36.45
C ASP A 373 44.14 -21.85 -35.26
N LEU A 374 43.54 -23.03 -35.35
CA LEU A 374 43.69 -24.18 -34.44
C LEU A 374 45.04 -24.87 -34.60
N LEU A 375 45.64 -25.36 -33.51
CA LEU A 375 46.64 -26.44 -33.56
C LEU A 375 46.75 -27.19 -32.22
N VAL A 376 46.58 -28.52 -32.26
CA VAL A 376 46.72 -29.43 -31.11
C VAL A 376 47.96 -30.32 -31.28
N LYS A 377 48.87 -30.27 -30.30
CA LYS A 377 49.90 -31.27 -29.96
C LYS A 377 50.62 -30.78 -28.70
N ALA A 378 51.20 -31.58 -27.81
CA ALA A 378 51.11 -32.97 -27.42
C ALA A 378 52.19 -33.16 -26.34
N GLU A 379 51.82 -33.76 -25.22
CA GLU A 379 52.65 -34.50 -24.25
C GLU A 379 54.16 -34.22 -24.08
N THR A 380 54.57 -34.02 -22.82
CA THR A 380 55.70 -34.77 -22.23
C THR A 380 55.44 -34.98 -20.73
N LYS A 381 55.86 -36.13 -20.18
CA LYS A 381 55.61 -36.58 -18.79
C LYS A 381 56.86 -36.43 -17.92
N VAL A 382 56.69 -36.09 -16.64
CA VAL A 382 57.54 -36.58 -15.53
C VAL A 382 56.64 -36.90 -14.32
N GLN A 383 57.05 -37.82 -13.45
CA GLN A 383 56.28 -38.32 -12.31
C GLN A 383 56.91 -37.96 -10.96
N THR A 384 56.09 -37.78 -9.91
CA THR A 384 56.15 -38.41 -8.55
C THR A 384 55.06 -37.73 -7.69
N GLY A 385 54.20 -38.43 -6.94
CA GLY A 385 54.47 -39.07 -5.63
C GLY A 385 54.05 -38.09 -4.51
N PHE A 386 53.21 -38.39 -3.51
CA PHE A 386 52.63 -39.65 -3.02
C PHE A 386 51.27 -39.40 -2.31
N PHE A 387 50.48 -40.45 -2.05
CA PHE A 387 49.20 -40.46 -1.29
C PHE A 387 48.01 -39.62 -1.82
N LYS A 388 46.96 -40.32 -2.28
CA LYS A 388 45.56 -39.82 -2.34
C LYS A 388 44.66 -40.69 -1.46
N SER A 389 43.72 -40.08 -0.74
CA SER A 389 42.49 -40.73 -0.29
C SER A 389 41.31 -40.17 -1.11
N ASN A 390 40.45 -41.05 -1.62
CA ASN A 390 39.48 -40.68 -2.65
C ASN A 390 38.18 -40.10 -2.07
N LYS A 391 37.99 -38.77 -2.16
CA LYS A 391 36.66 -38.23 -2.49
C LYS A 391 36.49 -38.32 -4.01
N LYS A 392 35.32 -38.76 -4.50
CA LYS A 392 35.00 -38.80 -5.92
C LYS A 392 34.76 -37.38 -6.44
N GLN A 393 35.82 -36.73 -6.86
CA GLN A 393 35.74 -35.43 -7.54
C GLN A 393 35.30 -35.68 -8.99
N TYR A 394 34.10 -35.23 -9.33
CA TYR A 394 33.61 -35.24 -10.70
C TYR A 394 34.53 -34.36 -11.59
N PRO A 395 34.67 -34.65 -12.89
CA PRO A 395 35.46 -33.82 -13.79
C PRO A 395 34.74 -32.48 -14.03
N MET A 396 34.99 -31.53 -13.14
CA MET A 396 34.64 -30.12 -13.36
C MET A 396 35.54 -29.58 -14.48
N PHE A 397 34.98 -28.75 -15.35
CA PHE A 397 35.78 -27.99 -16.31
C PHE A 397 36.79 -27.08 -15.57
N PRO A 398 37.87 -26.62 -16.23
CA PRO A 398 38.77 -25.61 -15.68
C PRO A 398 37.99 -24.33 -15.34
N PHE A 399 37.60 -24.18 -14.08
CA PHE A 399 36.88 -23.03 -13.57
C PHE A 399 37.90 -21.92 -13.28
N PHE A 400 38.03 -20.99 -14.22
CA PHE A 400 38.69 -19.72 -13.95
C PHE A 400 37.73 -18.86 -13.14
N GLU A 401 38.00 -18.76 -11.85
CA GLU A 401 37.26 -17.93 -10.91
C GLU A 401 37.61 -16.46 -11.19
N GLU A 402 36.85 -15.80 -12.08
CA GLU A 402 37.05 -14.39 -12.39
C GLU A 402 36.84 -13.54 -11.12
N LYS A 403 37.92 -12.89 -10.68
CA LYS A 403 37.87 -11.88 -9.61
C LYS A 403 37.07 -10.68 -10.10
N VAL A 404 35.78 -10.63 -9.77
CA VAL A 404 34.91 -9.48 -10.00
C VAL A 404 35.52 -8.26 -9.30
N LYS A 405 35.92 -7.24 -10.08
CA LYS A 405 36.29 -5.92 -9.55
C LYS A 405 34.99 -5.15 -9.24
N PHE A 406 34.94 -4.55 -8.06
CA PHE A 406 33.81 -3.74 -7.58
C PHE A 406 34.23 -2.27 -7.46
N ASP A 407 33.32 -1.35 -7.75
CA ASP A 407 33.47 0.10 -7.52
C ASP A 407 32.49 0.62 -6.44
N GLU A 408 32.40 1.95 -6.27
CA GLU A 408 31.50 2.58 -5.28
C GLU A 408 29.99 2.41 -5.60
N TYR A 409 29.64 1.86 -6.77
CA TYR A 409 28.26 1.68 -7.26
C TYR A 409 27.88 0.21 -7.52
N GLY A 410 28.84 -0.71 -7.70
CA GLY A 410 28.58 -2.14 -7.76
C GLY A 410 29.67 -2.97 -8.44
N GLU A 411 29.26 -4.07 -9.06
CA GLU A 411 30.09 -4.86 -9.96
C GLU A 411 30.35 -4.09 -11.27
N ILE A 412 31.59 -4.05 -11.73
CA ILE A 412 31.97 -3.30 -12.94
C ILE A 412 31.45 -4.03 -14.18
N ILE A 413 30.31 -3.56 -14.68
CA ILE A 413 29.61 -4.10 -15.87
C ILE A 413 30.53 -3.99 -17.10
N ARG A 414 31.01 -5.13 -17.61
CA ARG A 414 31.76 -5.18 -18.87
C ARG A 414 30.79 -4.99 -20.05
N PRO A 415 31.01 -4.03 -20.96
CA PRO A 415 30.14 -3.85 -22.13
C PRO A 415 30.16 -5.01 -23.13
N GLU A 416 31.07 -5.97 -22.97
CA GLU A 416 31.19 -7.15 -23.83
C GLU A 416 30.04 -8.13 -23.58
N ASP A 417 29.73 -8.41 -22.30
CA ASP A 417 28.79 -9.45 -21.85
C ASP A 417 27.32 -9.13 -22.18
N TYR A 418 27.05 -7.88 -22.56
CA TYR A 418 25.72 -7.36 -22.89
C TYR A 418 25.56 -7.02 -24.38
N LYS A 419 26.60 -7.26 -25.21
CA LYS A 419 26.44 -7.29 -26.67
C LYS A 419 25.77 -8.61 -27.02
N MET A 420 24.51 -8.55 -27.45
CA MET A 420 23.85 -9.72 -28.02
C MET A 420 24.65 -10.18 -29.24
N VAL A 421 25.19 -11.41 -29.17
CA VAL A 421 25.67 -12.10 -30.35
C VAL A 421 24.45 -12.40 -31.20
N ASP A 422 24.43 -11.90 -32.45
CA ASP A 422 23.43 -12.30 -33.44
C ASP A 422 23.59 -13.79 -33.73
N SER A 423 22.86 -14.60 -32.96
CA SER A 423 22.81 -16.06 -33.11
C SER A 423 21.96 -16.41 -34.32
N ASN A 424 22.49 -16.13 -35.51
CA ASN A 424 21.91 -16.48 -36.79
C ASN A 424 22.07 -17.99 -37.02
N PRO A 425 21.01 -18.82 -36.94
CA PRO A 425 21.16 -20.26 -37.05
C PRO A 425 21.27 -20.64 -38.53
N GLU A 426 22.45 -21.10 -38.96
CA GLU A 426 22.62 -21.70 -40.28
C GLU A 426 21.81 -23.01 -40.38
N ALA A 427 20.80 -23.00 -41.22
CA ALA A 427 20.08 -24.18 -41.70
C ALA A 427 19.75 -23.98 -43.19
N GLU A 428 20.12 -24.97 -44.01
CA GLU A 428 20.11 -24.85 -45.47
C GLU A 428 18.70 -24.92 -46.09
N ASP A 429 18.57 -24.24 -47.24
CA ASP A 429 17.55 -24.40 -48.29
C ASP A 429 16.11 -24.82 -47.90
N ASN A 430 15.16 -23.90 -48.13
CA ASN A 430 14.41 -23.92 -49.40
C ASN A 430 13.67 -22.61 -49.67
N LYS A 431 13.29 -22.39 -50.95
CA LYS A 431 12.56 -21.20 -51.41
C LYS A 431 11.04 -21.41 -51.30
N GLU A 432 10.30 -20.37 -50.90
CA GLU A 432 9.35 -19.68 -51.80
C GLU A 432 8.79 -18.39 -51.16
N ASN A 433 8.16 -17.53 -51.97
CA ASN A 433 7.85 -16.14 -51.63
C ASN A 433 6.56 -15.96 -50.81
N VAL A 434 6.60 -15.08 -49.80
CA VAL A 434 5.48 -14.18 -49.48
C VAL A 434 6.03 -12.80 -49.12
N ASP A 435 5.75 -11.78 -49.94
CA ASP A 435 6.04 -10.38 -49.60
C ASP A 435 5.07 -9.88 -48.52
N LEU A 436 5.60 -9.48 -47.36
CA LEU A 436 4.95 -8.57 -46.43
C LEU A 436 5.94 -7.48 -46.03
N LYS A 437 5.57 -6.22 -46.28
CA LYS A 437 6.40 -5.07 -45.92
C LYS A 437 6.29 -4.79 -44.42
N GLU A 438 7.36 -5.03 -43.69
CA GLU A 438 7.57 -4.38 -42.40
C GLU A 438 8.10 -2.96 -42.67
N GLU A 439 7.27 -1.95 -42.43
CA GLU A 439 7.76 -0.58 -42.34
C GLU A 439 8.48 -0.42 -40.98
N GLU A 440 9.81 -0.51 -41.01
CA GLU A 440 10.63 -0.44 -39.80
C GLU A 440 10.31 0.81 -38.97
N ILE A 441 9.78 0.58 -37.76
CA ILE A 441 9.76 1.60 -36.72
C ILE A 441 11.21 1.79 -36.28
N THR A 442 11.89 2.71 -36.96
CA THR A 442 13.23 3.18 -36.60
C THR A 442 13.15 3.88 -35.24
N ALA A 443 13.28 3.08 -34.19
CA ALA A 443 13.51 3.53 -32.83
C ALA A 443 14.90 4.18 -32.77
N ALA A 444 14.96 5.44 -33.20
CA ALA A 444 16.20 6.18 -33.36
C ALA A 444 16.98 6.18 -32.04
N ASP A 445 18.24 5.73 -32.10
CA ASP A 445 19.17 5.80 -30.97
C ASP A 445 19.16 7.20 -30.38
N ILE A 446 18.65 7.31 -29.16
CA ILE A 446 18.72 8.55 -28.38
C ILE A 446 20.14 8.65 -27.82
N THR A 447 21.08 8.92 -28.72
CA THR A 447 22.34 9.58 -28.36
C THR A 447 21.98 10.79 -27.51
N GLU A 448 22.43 10.80 -26.24
CA GLU A 448 22.09 11.85 -25.29
C GLU A 448 22.82 13.15 -25.64
N VAL A 449 22.31 13.87 -26.66
CA VAL A 449 22.75 15.21 -27.01
C VAL A 449 22.61 16.08 -25.76
N PRO A 450 23.70 16.61 -25.19
CA PRO A 450 23.64 17.29 -23.91
C PRO A 450 22.77 18.54 -24.01
N THR A 451 21.93 18.77 -23.02
CA THR A 451 20.90 19.81 -23.02
C THR A 451 21.01 20.72 -21.80
N LYS A 452 20.94 22.03 -22.05
CA LYS A 452 20.88 23.07 -21.03
C LYS A 452 19.43 23.31 -20.62
N CYS A 453 19.20 23.48 -19.33
CA CYS A 453 17.91 23.97 -18.82
C CYS A 453 17.92 25.50 -18.80
N ILE A 454 16.99 26.13 -19.52
CA ILE A 454 16.77 27.58 -19.47
C ILE A 454 15.44 27.83 -18.76
N SER A 455 15.47 28.62 -17.69
CA SER A 455 14.28 29.13 -17.01
C SER A 455 13.88 30.49 -17.58
N VAL A 456 12.62 30.64 -17.93
CA VAL A 456 12.03 31.90 -18.42
C VAL A 456 10.73 32.17 -17.67
N THR A 457 10.70 33.23 -16.88
CA THR A 457 9.46 33.68 -16.23
C THR A 457 8.54 34.32 -17.27
N LYS A 458 7.35 33.76 -17.45
CA LYS A 458 6.33 34.26 -18.36
C LYS A 458 5.04 34.55 -17.61
N THR A 459 4.51 35.76 -17.73
CA THR A 459 3.15 36.08 -17.29
C THR A 459 2.15 35.45 -18.27
N VAL A 460 1.23 34.64 -17.75
CA VAL A 460 0.18 33.95 -18.53
C VAL A 460 -1.19 34.40 -18.03
N ARG A 461 -2.02 34.92 -18.92
CA ARG A 461 -3.40 35.30 -18.62
C ARG A 461 -4.32 34.11 -18.84
N VAL A 462 -4.84 33.54 -17.76
CA VAL A 462 -5.75 32.38 -17.83
C VAL A 462 -7.14 32.86 -18.24
N MET A 463 -7.52 32.63 -19.50
CA MET A 463 -8.85 32.96 -20.04
C MET A 463 -9.72 31.71 -20.24
N ALA A 464 -9.12 30.51 -20.31
CA ALA A 464 -9.82 29.23 -20.32
C ALA A 464 -10.65 29.00 -19.03
N GLN A 465 -11.73 28.24 -19.13
CA GLN A 465 -12.61 27.95 -18.00
C GLN A 465 -11.96 26.95 -17.04
N VAL A 466 -11.56 27.40 -15.86
CA VAL A 466 -11.03 26.52 -14.78
C VAL A 466 -12.19 25.98 -13.94
N GLN A 467 -12.22 24.67 -13.67
CA GLN A 467 -13.14 24.05 -12.72
C GLN A 467 -12.48 22.97 -11.86
N TYR A 468 -12.70 23.01 -10.55
CA TYR A 468 -12.46 21.88 -9.64
C TYR A 468 -13.66 20.92 -9.63
N ILE A 469 -13.40 19.62 -9.79
CA ILE A 469 -14.39 18.54 -9.68
C ILE A 469 -13.73 17.36 -8.95
N ASP A 470 -14.19 17.03 -7.74
CA ASP A 470 -13.46 16.15 -6.83
C ASP A 470 -13.51 14.65 -7.17
N PHE A 471 -12.45 14.12 -7.77
CA PHE A 471 -12.20 12.69 -7.96
C PHE A 471 -11.04 12.17 -7.10
N GLU A 472 -10.69 12.85 -6.00
CA GLU A 472 -9.56 12.43 -5.16
C GLU A 472 -9.76 11.04 -4.55
N GLY A 473 -11.02 10.60 -4.36
CA GLY A 473 -11.35 9.23 -3.96
C GLY A 473 -10.89 8.90 -2.55
N ARG A 474 -11.26 9.74 -1.59
CA ARG A 474 -11.02 9.58 -0.14
C ARG A 474 -12.33 9.66 0.63
N SER A 475 -12.33 9.28 1.90
CA SER A 475 -13.41 9.59 2.82
C SER A 475 -13.58 11.11 3.03
N ASP A 476 -14.81 11.52 3.33
CA ASP A 476 -15.24 12.85 3.77
C ASP A 476 -15.41 12.91 5.28
N GLY A 477 -15.37 14.13 5.86
CA GLY A 477 -15.35 14.33 7.31
C GLY A 477 -16.47 13.63 8.08
N GLU A 478 -17.72 13.76 7.60
CA GLU A 478 -18.91 13.13 8.22
C GLU A 478 -18.86 11.60 8.26
N SER A 479 -18.20 10.96 7.30
CA SER A 479 -18.02 9.50 7.30
C SER A 479 -16.78 9.09 8.07
N LEU A 480 -15.69 9.86 7.99
CA LEU A 480 -14.49 9.61 8.78
C LEU A 480 -14.79 9.65 10.29
N GLN A 481 -15.62 10.60 10.73
CA GLN A 481 -16.15 10.65 12.10
C GLN A 481 -16.92 9.37 12.46
N LYS A 482 -17.93 8.98 11.67
CA LYS A 482 -18.77 7.79 11.94
C LYS A 482 -17.98 6.48 11.94
N ILE A 483 -17.01 6.33 11.04
CA ILE A 483 -16.16 5.14 10.98
C ILE A 483 -15.29 5.05 12.24
N LEU A 484 -14.74 6.17 12.71
CA LEU A 484 -13.98 6.21 13.97
C LEU A 484 -14.87 6.02 15.22
N GLU A 485 -16.14 6.46 15.18
CA GLU A 485 -17.13 6.15 16.21
C GLU A 485 -17.42 4.65 16.27
N GLN A 486 -17.82 4.04 15.15
CA GLN A 486 -18.11 2.61 15.05
C GLN A 486 -16.90 1.73 15.42
N LEU A 487 -15.69 2.21 15.13
CA LEU A 487 -14.43 1.54 15.47
C LEU A 487 -14.08 1.61 16.97
N HIS A 488 -14.62 2.58 17.71
CA HIS A 488 -14.36 2.82 19.15
C HIS A 488 -12.89 2.59 19.62
N PRO A 489 -11.88 3.15 18.92
CA PRO A 489 -10.48 2.85 19.21
C PRO A 489 -10.07 3.33 20.61
N ARG A 490 -9.19 2.60 21.31
CA ARG A 490 -8.70 3.05 22.64
C ARG A 490 -7.88 4.33 22.54
N ARG A 491 -7.11 4.47 21.46
CA ARG A 491 -6.23 5.63 21.19
C ARG A 491 -6.26 6.00 19.70
N LEU A 492 -6.13 7.29 19.43
CA LEU A 492 -6.20 7.87 18.09
C LEU A 492 -5.08 8.89 17.90
N ILE A 493 -4.27 8.73 16.84
CA ILE A 493 -3.28 9.71 16.40
C ILE A 493 -3.76 10.30 15.07
N LEU A 494 -3.91 11.61 15.03
CA LEU A 494 -4.28 12.38 13.85
C LEU A 494 -3.03 12.91 13.16
N VAL A 495 -2.83 12.56 11.89
CA VAL A 495 -1.71 13.03 11.05
C VAL A 495 -2.18 13.79 9.82
N ARG A 496 -1.26 14.47 9.11
CA ARG A 496 -1.45 15.00 7.74
C ARG A 496 -2.68 15.91 7.48
N GLY A 497 -3.32 16.46 8.52
CA GLY A 497 -4.35 17.49 8.39
C GLY A 497 -3.79 18.91 8.30
N THR A 498 -4.60 19.87 7.83
CA THR A 498 -4.38 21.31 8.13
C THR A 498 -4.69 21.57 9.61
N PRO A 499 -4.12 22.62 10.25
CA PRO A 499 -4.40 22.93 11.64
C PRO A 499 -5.90 22.99 11.95
N ASP A 500 -6.68 23.67 11.11
CA ASP A 500 -8.13 23.81 11.27
C ASP A 500 -8.87 22.47 11.21
N SER A 501 -8.47 21.59 10.28
CA SER A 501 -9.09 20.27 10.11
C SER A 501 -8.70 19.30 11.22
N THR A 502 -7.45 19.36 11.68
CA THR A 502 -6.98 18.63 12.86
C THR A 502 -7.70 19.11 14.13
N HIS A 503 -7.85 20.42 14.33
CA HIS A 503 -8.61 20.97 15.46
C HIS A 503 -10.11 20.61 15.41
N ALA A 504 -10.73 20.64 14.22
CA ALA A 504 -12.12 20.20 14.05
C ALA A 504 -12.30 18.72 14.44
N MET A 505 -11.40 17.84 14.00
CA MET A 505 -11.44 16.42 14.37
C MET A 505 -11.13 16.20 15.86
N LEU A 506 -10.13 16.88 16.42
CA LEU A 506 -9.83 16.85 17.86
C LEU A 506 -11.04 17.24 18.71
N ASN A 507 -11.75 18.30 18.34
CA ASN A 507 -12.93 18.77 19.07
C ASN A 507 -14.14 17.83 18.94
N HIS A 508 -14.19 17.01 17.89
CA HIS A 508 -15.16 15.93 17.75
C HIS A 508 -14.77 14.73 18.64
N CYS A 509 -13.55 14.19 18.47
CA CYS A 509 -13.09 13.00 19.19
C CYS A 509 -12.99 13.21 20.71
N ARG A 510 -12.77 14.46 21.18
CA ARG A 510 -12.82 14.83 22.61
C ARG A 510 -14.20 14.66 23.27
N GLN A 511 -15.27 14.51 22.49
CA GLN A 511 -16.62 14.23 23.01
C GLN A 511 -16.84 12.73 23.29
N TRP A 512 -15.93 11.86 22.84
CA TRP A 512 -16.01 10.42 23.06
C TRP A 512 -15.35 10.04 24.39
N ASN A 513 -16.15 9.54 25.33
CA ASN A 513 -15.67 9.10 26.64
C ASN A 513 -14.67 7.93 26.50
N GLY A 514 -13.45 8.11 27.02
CA GLY A 514 -12.46 7.03 27.18
C GLY A 514 -11.43 6.84 26.06
N VAL A 515 -11.30 7.78 25.10
CA VAL A 515 -10.32 7.68 23.99
C VAL A 515 -9.12 8.63 24.23
N ARG A 516 -7.86 8.13 24.20
CA ARG A 516 -6.67 9.02 24.16
C ARG A 516 -6.48 9.56 22.72
N VAL A 517 -6.69 10.86 22.49
CA VAL A 517 -6.51 11.48 21.16
C VAL A 517 -5.27 12.39 21.13
N PHE A 518 -4.40 12.17 20.14
CA PHE A 518 -3.16 12.91 19.92
C PHE A 518 -3.11 13.52 18.50
N ALA A 519 -2.38 14.62 18.34
CA ALA A 519 -2.18 15.29 17.07
C ALA A 519 -0.77 15.93 17.01
N PRO A 520 0.28 15.12 16.78
CA PRO A 520 1.67 15.59 16.85
C PRO A 520 2.06 16.55 15.72
N SER A 521 2.96 17.45 16.07
CA SER A 521 3.71 18.32 15.16
C SER A 521 4.77 17.53 14.39
N ARG A 522 5.30 18.11 13.31
CA ARG A 522 6.39 17.48 12.54
C ARG A 522 7.65 17.36 13.40
N GLY A 523 8.06 16.12 13.70
CA GLY A 523 9.23 15.81 14.53
C GLY A 523 8.92 15.64 16.03
N GLU A 524 7.65 15.75 16.42
CA GLU A 524 7.19 15.48 17.79
C GLU A 524 7.04 13.96 18.01
N VAL A 525 7.59 13.44 19.11
CA VAL A 525 7.47 12.03 19.50
C VAL A 525 6.32 11.89 20.49
N VAL A 526 5.37 10.99 20.20
CA VAL A 526 4.21 10.72 21.07
C VAL A 526 4.37 9.35 21.71
N ASP A 527 4.39 9.30 23.03
CA ASP A 527 4.21 8.05 23.76
C ASP A 527 2.73 7.64 23.77
N ALA A 528 2.39 6.74 22.85
CA ALA A 528 1.09 6.13 22.73
C ALA A 528 0.98 4.78 23.47
N THR A 529 2.01 4.33 24.19
CA THR A 529 2.04 3.04 24.90
C THR A 529 1.07 3.01 26.10
N THR A 530 0.92 1.84 26.71
CA THR A 530 0.24 1.68 28.00
C THR A 530 0.80 0.46 28.72
N GLU A 531 1.03 0.60 30.02
CA GLU A 531 1.55 -0.46 30.91
C GLU A 531 0.47 -1.52 31.23
N THR A 532 0.00 -2.22 30.19
CA THR A 532 -0.80 -3.43 30.33
C THR A 532 0.10 -4.65 30.20
N TYR A 533 0.53 -5.21 31.34
CA TYR A 533 1.22 -6.50 31.38
C TYR A 533 0.26 -7.62 30.96
N ILE A 534 0.33 -8.02 29.69
CA ILE A 534 -0.47 -9.11 29.14
C ILE A 534 0.38 -10.38 29.19
N TYR A 535 -0.05 -11.34 30.00
CA TYR A 535 0.60 -12.65 30.13
C TYR A 535 -0.19 -13.70 29.35
N GLN A 536 0.50 -14.49 28.51
CA GLN A 536 -0.13 -15.62 27.84
C GLN A 536 -0.17 -16.82 28.80
N VAL A 537 -1.38 -17.21 29.21
CA VAL A 537 -1.61 -18.33 30.14
C VAL A 537 -2.46 -19.39 29.46
N ARG A 538 -2.08 -20.67 29.59
CA ARG A 538 -2.77 -21.81 28.97
C ARG A 538 -3.70 -22.50 29.99
N LEU A 539 -4.98 -22.62 29.66
CA LEU A 539 -5.94 -23.46 30.39
C LEU A 539 -5.56 -24.94 30.21
N THR A 540 -5.61 -25.74 31.28
CA THR A 540 -5.40 -27.20 31.17
C THR A 540 -6.71 -27.93 30.88
N ASP A 541 -6.65 -29.06 30.15
CA ASP A 541 -7.83 -29.86 29.79
C ASP A 541 -8.62 -30.34 31.02
N ALA A 542 -7.92 -30.60 32.14
CA ALA A 542 -8.52 -30.94 33.43
C ALA A 542 -9.35 -29.80 34.02
N LEU A 543 -8.88 -28.55 33.91
CA LEU A 543 -9.64 -27.37 34.32
C LEU A 543 -10.81 -27.11 33.38
N VAL A 544 -10.62 -27.20 32.06
CA VAL A 544 -11.70 -27.03 31.07
C VAL A 544 -12.81 -28.06 31.28
N SER A 545 -12.46 -29.31 31.59
CA SER A 545 -13.41 -30.39 31.90
C SER A 545 -14.15 -30.23 33.22
N ALA A 546 -13.71 -29.31 34.09
CA ALA A 546 -14.30 -29.04 35.40
C ALA A 546 -15.21 -27.79 35.43
N LEU A 547 -15.33 -27.06 34.32
CA LEU A 547 -16.14 -25.84 34.24
C LEU A 547 -17.63 -26.15 34.04
N GLU A 548 -18.47 -25.77 35.01
CA GLU A 548 -19.93 -25.78 34.85
C GLU A 548 -20.41 -24.63 33.95
N LEU A 549 -20.38 -24.85 32.64
CA LEU A 549 -20.88 -23.92 31.63
C LEU A 549 -22.42 -23.78 31.70
N LYS A 550 -22.88 -22.62 32.17
CA LYS A 550 -24.30 -22.24 32.25
C LYS A 550 -24.68 -21.37 31.04
N LYS A 551 -25.79 -21.71 30.38
CA LYS A 551 -26.25 -21.05 29.15
C LYS A 551 -26.92 -19.71 29.45
N GLY A 552 -26.26 -18.61 29.11
CA GLY A 552 -26.88 -17.29 29.01
C GLY A 552 -27.68 -17.13 27.71
N LYS A 553 -28.19 -15.92 27.46
CA LYS A 553 -28.99 -15.62 26.25
C LYS A 553 -28.19 -15.58 24.95
N GLU A 554 -26.90 -15.23 25.02
CA GLU A 554 -26.03 -15.04 23.84
C GLU A 554 -24.67 -15.76 23.95
N ALA A 555 -24.29 -16.22 25.15
CA ALA A 555 -23.02 -16.89 25.42
C ALA A 555 -23.16 -17.91 26.57
N GLU A 556 -22.24 -18.87 26.64
CA GLU A 556 -22.07 -19.77 27.79
C GLU A 556 -21.11 -19.15 28.80
N LEU A 557 -21.39 -19.33 30.09
CA LEU A 557 -20.74 -18.64 31.20
C LEU A 557 -20.36 -19.64 32.29
N ALA A 558 -19.12 -19.56 32.79
CA ALA A 558 -18.67 -20.29 33.96
C ALA A 558 -17.80 -19.37 34.83
N TRP A 559 -17.80 -19.61 36.14
CA TRP A 559 -16.79 -19.05 37.04
C TRP A 559 -15.51 -19.90 36.96
N LEU A 560 -14.34 -19.28 37.13
CA LEU A 560 -13.05 -19.96 37.04
C LEU A 560 -12.11 -19.47 38.14
N ASP A 561 -11.94 -20.29 39.17
CA ASP A 561 -10.86 -20.17 40.16
C ASP A 561 -9.83 -21.27 39.87
N ALA A 562 -8.56 -20.87 39.66
CA ALA A 562 -7.50 -21.79 39.26
C ALA A 562 -6.13 -21.34 39.80
N GLN A 563 -5.25 -22.31 40.04
CA GLN A 563 -3.87 -22.05 40.44
C GLN A 563 -2.99 -21.86 39.20
N ILE A 564 -2.16 -20.80 39.20
CA ILE A 564 -1.14 -20.59 38.18
C ILE A 564 0.07 -21.47 38.51
N VAL A 565 0.44 -22.34 37.57
CA VAL A 565 1.59 -23.26 37.64
C VAL A 565 2.50 -23.01 36.44
N VAL A 566 3.78 -22.71 36.69
CA VAL A 566 4.79 -22.59 35.63
C VAL A 566 5.25 -23.99 35.22
N ARG A 567 5.31 -24.26 33.92
CA ARG A 567 5.83 -25.51 33.36
C ARG A 567 6.89 -25.22 32.30
N ASP A 568 8.02 -25.90 32.39
CA ASP A 568 9.09 -25.84 31.40
C ASP A 568 8.76 -26.72 30.18
N MET A 569 8.97 -26.21 28.96
CA MET A 569 8.57 -26.82 27.68
C MET A 569 9.24 -28.15 27.29
N SER A 570 9.96 -28.81 28.19
CA SER A 570 10.90 -29.90 27.88
C SER A 570 10.31 -31.29 27.56
N LYS A 571 8.98 -31.50 27.65
CA LYS A 571 8.39 -32.86 27.51
C LYS A 571 7.13 -33.04 26.66
N ASP A 572 6.16 -32.12 26.66
CA ASP A 572 4.81 -32.40 26.11
C ASP A 572 4.33 -31.40 25.04
N ALA A 573 5.03 -31.38 23.90
CA ALA A 573 4.44 -31.16 22.57
C ALA A 573 5.47 -31.43 21.46
N LYS A 574 5.16 -32.31 20.50
CA LYS A 574 5.84 -32.30 19.19
C LYS A 574 5.07 -31.32 18.28
N PRO A 575 5.69 -30.24 17.76
CA PRO A 575 5.11 -29.47 16.67
C PRO A 575 5.05 -30.35 15.42
N VAL A 576 3.96 -30.27 14.65
CA VAL A 576 3.89 -30.87 13.31
C VAL A 576 4.47 -29.86 12.33
N THR A 577 5.80 -29.83 12.23
CA THR A 577 6.52 -29.12 11.17
C THR A 577 6.48 -29.96 9.89
N MET A 578 6.04 -29.36 8.78
CA MET A 578 6.37 -29.86 7.44
C MET A 578 7.80 -29.46 7.10
N ASP A 579 8.51 -30.34 6.40
CA ASP A 579 9.93 -30.16 6.09
C ASP A 579 10.18 -28.99 5.12
N VAL A 580 11.17 -28.17 5.44
CA VAL A 580 11.79 -27.15 4.57
C VAL A 580 13.29 -27.16 4.89
N ASP A 581 14.14 -27.26 3.86
CA ASP A 581 15.56 -27.63 4.00
C ASP A 581 16.49 -26.56 4.62
N ASP A 582 17.67 -27.01 5.01
CA ASP A 582 18.71 -26.32 5.81
C ASP A 582 19.04 -24.86 5.43
N ILE A 583 18.94 -23.95 6.42
CA ILE A 583 19.80 -22.76 6.56
C ILE A 583 20.21 -22.60 8.04
N ASP A 584 21.51 -22.42 8.27
CA ASP A 584 22.24 -21.89 9.44
C ASP A 584 21.65 -22.04 10.86
N LYS A 585 22.27 -22.93 11.66
CA LYS A 585 21.82 -23.31 13.02
C LYS A 585 22.38 -22.48 14.19
N GLU A 586 23.27 -21.51 13.96
CA GLU A 586 24.06 -20.87 15.04
C GLU A 586 23.44 -19.57 15.63
N GLU A 587 22.50 -18.91 14.95
CA GLU A 587 21.83 -17.71 15.52
C GLU A 587 20.58 -18.03 16.37
N GLU A 588 20.00 -19.22 16.27
CA GLU A 588 18.73 -19.54 16.96
C GLU A 588 18.86 -19.65 18.49
N GLU A 589 19.99 -20.12 19.02
CA GLU A 589 20.10 -20.47 20.46
C GLU A 589 19.89 -19.27 21.39
N LYS A 590 20.36 -18.09 20.99
CA LYS A 590 20.23 -16.86 21.79
C LYS A 590 18.82 -16.27 21.81
N GLY A 591 17.95 -16.66 20.87
CA GLY A 591 16.54 -16.26 20.84
C GLY A 591 15.60 -17.17 21.62
N LYS A 592 16.02 -18.40 21.95
CA LYS A 592 15.16 -19.41 22.59
C LYS A 592 15.03 -19.26 24.12
N MET A 593 16.01 -18.63 24.77
CA MET A 593 16.14 -18.63 26.24
C MET A 593 15.02 -17.92 27.03
N GLU A 594 14.15 -17.13 26.40
CA GLU A 594 13.08 -16.37 27.10
C GLU A 594 11.67 -16.98 26.96
N ILE A 595 11.50 -18.09 26.23
CA ILE A 595 10.17 -18.63 25.87
C ILE A 595 9.81 -19.96 26.60
N ASP A 596 10.77 -20.62 27.24
CA ASP A 596 10.58 -21.99 27.77
C ASP A 596 9.58 -22.12 28.95
N GLN A 597 9.23 -21.03 29.63
CA GLN A 597 8.30 -21.04 30.77
C GLN A 597 6.86 -20.70 30.34
N ILE A 598 6.00 -21.73 30.27
CA ILE A 598 4.56 -21.54 30.02
C ILE A 598 3.79 -21.52 31.34
N TYR A 599 3.06 -20.44 31.58
CA TYR A 599 2.07 -20.37 32.65
C TYR A 599 0.86 -21.23 32.28
N THR A 600 0.49 -22.14 33.17
CA THR A 600 -0.67 -23.03 33.03
C THR A 600 -1.66 -22.82 34.19
N LEU A 601 -2.96 -23.01 33.93
CA LEU A 601 -4.00 -22.95 34.96
C LEU A 601 -4.49 -24.36 35.31
N GLU A 602 -4.34 -24.73 36.57
CA GLU A 602 -4.76 -26.00 37.15
C GLU A 602 -5.93 -25.80 38.12
N PRO A 603 -6.88 -26.76 38.22
CA PRO A 603 -8.04 -26.62 39.10
C PRO A 603 -7.61 -26.60 40.57
N LEU A 604 -8.17 -25.67 41.35
CA LEU A 604 -7.90 -25.59 42.79
C LEU A 604 -8.45 -26.82 43.53
N PRO A 605 -7.74 -27.33 44.56
CA PRO A 605 -8.30 -28.37 45.42
C PRO A 605 -9.50 -27.83 46.19
N LEU A 606 -10.55 -28.65 46.35
CA LEU A 606 -11.85 -28.28 46.94
C LEU A 606 -11.77 -27.56 48.30
N ASN A 607 -10.71 -27.78 49.08
CA ASN A 607 -10.48 -27.13 50.38
C ASN A 607 -9.99 -25.67 50.28
N GLN A 608 -9.71 -25.16 49.08
CA GLN A 608 -9.17 -23.81 48.83
C GLN A 608 -10.03 -22.97 47.88
N VAL A 609 -11.18 -23.48 47.42
CA VAL A 609 -12.14 -22.73 46.61
C VAL A 609 -12.78 -21.64 47.48
N VAL A 610 -12.45 -20.38 47.19
CA VAL A 610 -13.05 -19.23 47.87
C VAL A 610 -14.44 -19.01 47.26
N GLY A 611 -15.49 -19.34 48.01
CA GLY A 611 -16.86 -19.18 47.54
C GLY A 611 -17.15 -17.75 47.08
N HIS A 612 -17.34 -17.58 45.77
CA HIS A 612 -17.64 -16.28 45.15
C HIS A 612 -19.07 -15.80 45.49
N GLN A 613 -19.32 -14.51 45.30
CA GLN A 613 -20.68 -13.99 45.35
C GLN A 613 -21.44 -14.48 44.10
N THR A 614 -22.66 -15.00 44.28
CA THR A 614 -23.46 -15.52 43.16
C THR A 614 -23.94 -14.39 42.24
N ALA A 615 -23.67 -14.54 40.95
CA ALA A 615 -23.97 -13.54 39.93
C ALA A 615 -25.22 -13.93 39.13
N PHE A 616 -26.29 -13.15 39.26
CA PHE A 616 -27.54 -13.35 38.53
C PHE A 616 -27.46 -12.70 37.14
N ILE A 617 -26.95 -13.43 36.15
CA ILE A 617 -26.70 -12.91 34.80
C ILE A 617 -27.90 -13.18 33.89
N ASN A 618 -28.85 -12.23 33.89
CA ASN A 618 -29.83 -11.97 32.83
C ASN A 618 -30.75 -10.80 33.25
N GLU A 619 -31.20 -9.98 32.29
CA GLU A 619 -32.39 -9.15 32.53
C GLU A 619 -33.67 -9.99 32.41
N LEU A 620 -34.39 -10.11 33.53
CA LEU A 620 -35.74 -10.67 33.60
C LEU A 620 -36.77 -9.60 33.24
N LYS A 621 -37.56 -9.89 32.20
CA LYS A 621 -38.78 -9.13 31.86
C LYS A 621 -39.99 -9.89 32.42
N LEU A 622 -40.83 -9.20 33.19
CA LEU A 622 -42.04 -9.80 33.79
C LEU A 622 -43.05 -10.25 32.72
N SER A 623 -43.02 -9.65 31.52
CA SER A 623 -43.78 -10.10 30.34
C SER A 623 -43.43 -11.52 29.91
N ASP A 624 -42.13 -11.83 29.92
CA ASP A 624 -41.58 -13.06 29.36
C ASP A 624 -41.75 -14.18 30.41
N PHE A 625 -41.51 -13.86 31.68
CA PHE A 625 -41.79 -14.77 32.79
C PHE A 625 -43.28 -15.12 32.91
N ARG A 626 -44.20 -14.19 32.59
CA ARG A 626 -45.64 -14.49 32.49
C ARG A 626 -45.95 -15.59 31.47
N GLN A 627 -45.23 -15.63 30.35
CA GLN A 627 -45.38 -16.70 29.36
C GLN A 627 -44.87 -18.05 29.88
N VAL A 628 -43.75 -18.05 30.64
CA VAL A 628 -43.21 -19.25 31.29
C VAL A 628 -44.17 -19.81 32.34
N LEU A 629 -44.79 -18.96 33.15
CA LEU A 629 -45.81 -19.36 34.14
C LEU A 629 -47.06 -19.96 33.47
N ASN A 630 -47.61 -19.28 32.45
CA ASN A 630 -48.76 -19.76 31.70
C ASN A 630 -48.47 -21.10 30.99
N LYS A 631 -47.25 -21.29 30.47
CA LYS A 631 -46.80 -22.56 29.87
C LYS A 631 -46.72 -23.71 30.89
N ASN A 632 -46.50 -23.39 32.17
CA ASN A 632 -46.51 -24.34 33.29
C ASN A 632 -47.90 -24.46 33.97
N SER A 633 -48.95 -23.95 33.34
CA SER A 633 -50.34 -23.93 33.84
C SER A 633 -50.55 -23.14 35.14
N ILE A 634 -49.65 -22.20 35.47
CA ILE A 634 -49.79 -21.31 36.62
C ILE A 634 -50.56 -20.05 36.19
N PRO A 635 -51.74 -19.76 36.77
CA PRO A 635 -52.51 -18.57 36.42
C PRO A 635 -51.76 -17.31 36.87
N SER A 636 -51.63 -16.34 35.96
CA SER A 636 -50.82 -15.14 36.18
C SER A 636 -51.47 -13.87 35.63
N GLU A 637 -51.53 -12.83 36.46
CA GLU A 637 -52.14 -11.52 36.16
C GLU A 637 -51.18 -10.38 36.46
N PHE A 638 -51.27 -9.28 35.71
CA PHE A 638 -50.38 -8.13 35.88
C PHE A 638 -51.19 -6.92 36.36
N SER A 639 -50.87 -6.39 37.54
CA SER A 639 -51.61 -5.31 38.18
C SER A 639 -50.66 -4.36 38.90
N GLY A 640 -50.76 -3.05 38.60
CA GLY A 640 -49.98 -2.00 39.28
C GLY A 640 -48.45 -2.10 39.17
N GLY A 641 -47.92 -2.79 38.14
CA GLY A 641 -46.49 -3.05 38.00
C GLY A 641 -46.00 -4.33 38.72
N VAL A 642 -46.90 -5.04 39.39
CA VAL A 642 -46.65 -6.32 40.06
C VAL A 642 -47.24 -7.46 39.23
N LEU A 643 -46.49 -8.54 39.10
CA LEU A 643 -46.96 -9.79 38.50
C LEU A 643 -47.49 -10.71 39.61
N TRP A 644 -48.79 -10.97 39.61
CA TRP A 644 -49.47 -11.84 40.56
C TRP A 644 -49.61 -13.25 39.99
N CYS A 645 -49.29 -14.26 40.80
CA CYS A 645 -49.33 -15.67 40.44
C CYS A 645 -50.24 -16.44 41.40
N CYS A 646 -50.71 -17.62 40.98
CA CYS A 646 -51.54 -18.53 41.78
C CYS A 646 -52.71 -17.82 42.48
N ASN A 647 -53.58 -17.22 41.67
CA ASN A 647 -54.80 -16.50 42.10
C ASN A 647 -54.55 -15.40 43.16
N GLY A 648 -53.41 -14.72 43.09
CA GLY A 648 -53.06 -13.59 43.97
C GLY A 648 -52.32 -13.95 45.25
N THR A 649 -51.91 -15.21 45.42
CA THR A 649 -51.17 -15.66 46.62
C THR A 649 -49.67 -15.35 46.60
N ILE A 650 -49.11 -15.07 45.42
CA ILE A 650 -47.69 -14.77 45.19
C ILE A 650 -47.57 -13.52 44.33
N ALA A 651 -46.68 -12.60 44.69
CA ALA A 651 -46.42 -11.32 44.04
C ALA A 651 -44.95 -11.17 43.64
N LEU A 652 -44.71 -10.80 42.38
CA LEU A 652 -43.40 -10.48 41.82
C LEU A 652 -43.29 -8.99 41.52
N ARG A 653 -42.37 -8.29 42.20
CA ARG A 653 -42.11 -6.85 42.04
C ARG A 653 -40.67 -6.61 41.59
N ARG A 654 -40.47 -5.82 40.53
CA ARG A 654 -39.14 -5.30 40.14
C ARG A 654 -38.95 -3.91 40.77
N HIS A 655 -37.88 -3.74 41.55
CA HIS A 655 -37.44 -2.43 42.03
C HIS A 655 -36.56 -1.74 40.98
N GLU A 656 -36.51 -0.40 41.05
CA GLU A 656 -35.75 0.44 40.12
C GLU A 656 -34.25 0.09 40.09
N ALA A 657 -33.68 -0.31 41.23
CA ALA A 657 -32.29 -0.78 41.36
C ALA A 657 -32.04 -2.22 40.82
N GLY A 658 -32.81 -2.66 39.81
CA GLY A 658 -32.67 -3.97 39.14
C GLY A 658 -33.05 -5.21 39.97
N ARG A 659 -33.28 -5.07 41.28
CA ARG A 659 -33.65 -6.18 42.18
C ARG A 659 -35.09 -6.64 41.94
N VAL A 660 -35.28 -7.96 41.87
CA VAL A 660 -36.60 -8.60 41.84
C VAL A 660 -36.91 -9.16 43.23
N ILE A 661 -38.11 -8.89 43.73
CA ILE A 661 -38.61 -9.38 45.02
C ILE A 661 -39.79 -10.31 44.74
N LEU A 662 -39.76 -11.49 45.37
CA LEU A 662 -40.85 -12.46 45.41
C LEU A 662 -41.47 -12.40 46.81
N GLU A 663 -42.70 -11.93 46.91
CA GLU A 663 -43.47 -11.81 48.15
C GLU A 663 -44.63 -12.82 48.11
N GLY A 664 -44.84 -13.63 49.14
CA GLY A 664 -45.93 -14.62 49.14
C GLY A 664 -45.93 -15.54 50.36
N CYS A 665 -47.01 -16.30 50.52
CA CYS A 665 -47.09 -17.34 51.54
C CYS A 665 -46.25 -18.57 51.16
N LEU A 666 -45.65 -19.25 52.14
CA LEU A 666 -44.93 -20.50 51.94
C LEU A 666 -45.90 -21.63 51.54
N SER A 667 -45.82 -22.06 50.28
CA SER A 667 -46.59 -23.14 49.68
C SER A 667 -45.75 -23.89 48.64
N GLU A 668 -46.19 -25.06 48.19
CA GLU A 668 -45.50 -25.79 47.10
C GLU A 668 -45.44 -24.94 45.82
N ASP A 669 -46.50 -24.19 45.51
CA ASP A 669 -46.53 -23.23 44.42
C ASP A 669 -45.48 -22.11 44.56
N TYR A 670 -45.19 -21.65 45.78
CA TYR A 670 -44.14 -20.64 46.01
C TYR A 670 -42.75 -21.18 45.66
N TYR A 671 -42.44 -22.42 46.04
CA TYR A 671 -41.19 -23.07 45.65
C TYR A 671 -41.13 -23.31 44.13
N ARG A 672 -42.23 -23.78 43.52
CA ARG A 672 -42.32 -24.01 42.07
C ARG A 672 -42.18 -22.73 41.24
N VAL A 673 -42.78 -21.62 41.68
CA VAL A 673 -42.59 -20.29 41.05
C VAL A 673 -41.16 -19.80 41.24
N ARG A 674 -40.53 -20.07 42.38
CA ARG A 674 -39.13 -19.71 42.66
C ARG A 674 -38.13 -20.49 41.81
N GLU A 675 -38.34 -21.79 41.60
CA GLU A 675 -37.53 -22.63 40.70
C GLU A 675 -37.62 -22.11 39.26
N LEU A 676 -38.84 -21.97 38.73
CA LEU A 676 -39.06 -21.42 37.39
C LEU A 676 -38.47 -20.00 37.21
N LEU A 677 -38.41 -19.20 38.28
CA LEU A 677 -37.79 -17.88 38.28
C LEU A 677 -36.27 -17.98 38.19
N TYR A 678 -35.64 -18.89 38.95
CA TYR A 678 -34.19 -19.13 38.87
C TYR A 678 -33.77 -19.70 37.52
N ASP A 679 -34.58 -20.56 36.88
CA ASP A 679 -34.35 -21.07 35.52
C ASP A 679 -34.24 -19.98 34.44
N GLN A 680 -34.67 -18.74 34.71
CA GLN A 680 -34.51 -17.61 33.79
C GLN A 680 -33.16 -16.87 33.91
N TYR A 681 -32.39 -17.15 34.96
CA TYR A 681 -31.10 -16.52 35.21
C TYR A 681 -29.96 -17.51 34.97
N ALA A 682 -28.91 -17.08 34.26
CA ALA A 682 -27.62 -17.75 34.39
C ALA A 682 -27.05 -17.35 35.76
N ILE A 683 -27.36 -18.14 36.79
CA ILE A 683 -26.80 -17.98 38.14
C ILE A 683 -25.40 -18.58 38.11
N VAL A 684 -24.40 -17.73 37.86
CA VAL A 684 -22.99 -18.11 37.97
C VAL A 684 -22.62 -18.12 39.44
#